data_AF-A0A6A6XQM2-F1
#
_entry.id   AF-A0A6A6XQM2-F1
#
_cell.length_a   1.000
_cell.length_b   1.000
_cell.length_c   1.000
_cell.angle_alpha   90.00
_cell.angle_beta   90.00
_cell.angle_gamma   90.00
#
_symmetry.space_group_name_H-M   'P 1'
#
loop_
_entity.id
_entity.type
_entity.pdbx_description
1 polymer ?
#
loop_
_entity_poly.entity_id
_entity_poly.type
_entity_poly.pdbx_seq_one_letter_code
_entity_poly.pdbx_strand_id
1 'polypeptide(L)'
;MERPPFKRKGNDPQDGSRKSAKSGDAAGKKLSFAERQMLKMGWKKGEGLGASGEGIREPVTVTVRPAKVGVGAVSEKTDQHKREEKRAAERRGETYVDSSEEEREAEKRRRKIRKGLIGSSAASAASTPGRIKQKYRVADLEADGLQVPSTLKEMYLDMSGVEKRLTDSSELRLRGGVVSAESETAKIARRAKRDLEAYAEAWNALSEESKTIDFQETQLIRDLATLEAEIDEAQRAKEAARELPGLSTLDDVLSKLETIPAEYRDETIAIAAVHPLLRDAMSSWAPLEIPNSTDIIPQLTRLDGILKRNKDALALRHEVAFSKPRKRSTTPWESLITTLLLPKLRKVLLEWDTKMPSSMIALIQTIEPLLPRFVYNNVLNELVAKLSRAIHDFNPRLALKKKSKGDLPHLWVIPMLQLLPDHLTAGLLSAIRGKLRTMLNLWDISRGPLPGLGLWREVLPDLDRMLITSVLPRLSGLLRSDFEVNPVDQNLDPLLQVLSFQSEFSQTIMCELLIAEFFPKLLAILHQWLEGEPNYEEVGQFYLWWKEQIPQELNELRAVEDQWEKGLQMINLAIDGKLEAYSEGMEQPGPETPRPINTPSKEPARQKEVVEATFKDIVEEWCGEENLLLIPLREAHPTTGLPLFRITANAIGRGGVVVYMRGDVLYATEKKDRSKWKPLGLGAELVEKAEGK
;
A
#
# COMPACT_ATOMS: atom_id res chain seq x y z
N MET A 1 -32.69 45.25 24.20
CA MET A 1 -33.38 43.94 24.33
C MET A 1 -32.32 42.88 24.52
N GLU A 2 -32.18 42.45 25.76
CA GLU A 2 -31.15 41.56 26.27
C GLU A 2 -31.43 40.11 25.87
N ARG A 3 -30.39 39.37 25.46
CA ARG A 3 -30.47 37.92 25.23
C ARG A 3 -30.13 37.18 26.53
N PRO A 4 -30.86 36.11 26.89
CA PRO A 4 -30.72 35.47 28.19
C PRO A 4 -29.47 34.58 28.29
N PRO A 5 -28.96 34.32 29.51
CA PRO A 5 -27.75 33.53 29.73
C PRO A 5 -28.02 32.02 29.71
N PHE A 6 -27.15 31.27 29.03
CA PHE A 6 -27.14 29.80 29.08
C PHE A 6 -26.69 29.31 30.47
N LYS A 7 -27.62 28.65 31.18
CA LYS A 7 -27.37 27.89 32.40
C LYS A 7 -26.42 26.71 32.13
N ARG A 8 -25.24 26.71 32.75
CA ARG A 8 -24.45 25.50 32.98
C ARG A 8 -25.10 24.73 34.14
N LYS A 9 -25.42 23.46 33.91
CA LYS A 9 -25.97 22.54 34.92
C LYS A 9 -25.12 21.28 34.96
N GLY A 10 -24.68 20.90 36.16
CA GLY A 10 -24.26 19.55 36.52
C GLY A 10 -22.76 19.30 36.50
N ASN A 11 -22.14 19.45 37.65
CA ASN A 11 -20.82 18.94 37.99
C ASN A 11 -20.95 17.53 38.63
N ASP A 12 -19.81 16.87 38.76
CA ASP A 12 -19.47 15.63 39.49
C ASP A 12 -19.55 14.29 38.74
N PRO A 13 -18.71 13.29 39.12
CA PRO A 13 -17.24 13.38 39.25
C PRO A 13 -16.56 12.15 38.62
N GLN A 14 -15.39 12.32 37.99
CA GLN A 14 -14.52 11.18 37.63
C GLN A 14 -13.18 11.31 38.34
N ASP A 15 -13.20 11.00 39.64
CA ASP A 15 -12.05 10.42 40.31
C ASP A 15 -12.05 8.91 40.02
N GLY A 16 -10.94 8.45 39.48
CA GLY A 16 -10.79 7.11 38.90
C GLY A 16 -9.33 6.79 38.66
N SER A 17 -8.54 6.98 39.71
CA SER A 17 -7.17 6.49 39.84
C SER A 17 -7.03 5.04 39.33
N ARG A 18 -6.36 4.86 38.19
CA ARG A 18 -5.90 3.53 37.76
C ARG A 18 -4.80 3.09 38.72
N LYS A 19 -5.18 2.23 39.66
CA LYS A 19 -4.29 1.47 40.55
C LYS A 19 -3.17 0.83 39.74
N SER A 20 -1.94 1.16 40.12
CA SER A 20 -0.74 0.40 39.81
C SER A 20 -0.88 -1.01 40.37
N ALA A 21 -0.66 -2.02 39.53
CA ALA A 21 -0.60 -3.40 39.95
C ALA A 21 0.64 -3.63 40.81
N LYS A 22 0.38 -4.05 42.05
CA LYS A 22 1.34 -4.42 43.09
C LYS A 22 2.19 -5.61 42.61
N SER A 23 3.51 -5.51 42.79
CA SER A 23 4.46 -6.60 42.53
C SER A 23 4.22 -7.76 43.51
N GLY A 24 3.89 -8.93 42.97
CA GLY A 24 4.07 -10.22 43.63
C GLY A 24 5.26 -10.92 42.99
N ASP A 25 6.19 -11.35 43.83
CA ASP A 25 7.46 -11.96 43.46
C ASP A 25 7.30 -13.44 43.03
N ALA A 26 8.29 -13.91 42.27
CA ALA A 26 8.59 -15.32 41.94
C ALA A 26 7.58 -16.18 41.14
N ALA A 27 7.75 -16.22 39.80
CA ALA A 27 7.64 -17.44 38.97
C ALA A 27 8.21 -17.17 37.55
N GLY A 28 9.05 -18.07 37.05
CA GLY A 28 9.88 -17.88 35.84
C GLY A 28 9.13 -17.43 34.59
N LYS A 29 9.43 -16.21 34.11
CA LYS A 29 8.85 -15.65 32.89
C LYS A 29 9.52 -16.23 31.65
N LYS A 30 8.72 -16.91 30.83
CA LYS A 30 9.07 -17.28 29.45
C LYS A 30 9.28 -16.00 28.64
N LEU A 31 10.42 -15.91 27.93
CA LEU A 31 10.79 -14.80 27.05
C LEU A 31 9.69 -14.51 26.02
N SER A 32 9.41 -13.23 25.78
CA SER A 32 8.46 -12.73 24.78
C SER A 32 8.90 -13.16 23.36
N PHE A 33 7.96 -13.24 22.40
CA PHE A 33 8.25 -13.63 21.02
C PHE A 33 9.35 -12.76 20.38
N ALA A 34 9.25 -11.44 20.57
CA ALA A 34 10.28 -10.49 20.13
C ALA A 34 11.63 -10.72 20.82
N GLU A 35 11.65 -11.00 22.12
CA GLU A 35 12.89 -11.32 22.84
C GLU A 35 13.55 -12.60 22.32
N ARG A 36 12.76 -13.64 21.99
CA ARG A 36 13.27 -14.88 21.41
C ARG A 36 13.86 -14.68 20.01
N GLN A 37 13.21 -13.84 19.20
CA GLN A 37 13.69 -13.50 17.87
C GLN A 37 14.97 -12.66 17.94
N MET A 38 15.05 -11.70 18.86
CA MET A 38 16.26 -10.90 19.10
C MET A 38 17.42 -11.76 19.65
N LEU A 39 17.13 -12.69 20.57
CA LEU A 39 18.12 -13.67 21.05
C LEU A 39 18.67 -14.54 19.91
N LYS A 40 17.82 -14.95 18.96
CA LYS A 40 18.23 -15.72 17.77
C LYS A 40 19.14 -14.90 16.83
N MET A 41 19.02 -13.58 16.86
CA MET A 41 19.84 -12.64 16.08
C MET A 41 21.06 -12.10 16.87
N GLY A 42 21.40 -12.73 18.01
CA GLY A 42 22.62 -12.44 18.77
C GLY A 42 22.50 -11.41 19.90
N TRP A 43 21.29 -10.89 20.18
CA TRP A 43 21.07 -9.96 21.30
C TRP A 43 21.04 -10.68 22.65
N LYS A 44 21.75 -10.13 23.66
CA LYS A 44 21.75 -10.63 25.05
C LYS A 44 20.94 -9.73 25.97
N LYS A 45 20.20 -10.35 26.89
CA LYS A 45 19.35 -9.62 27.86
C LYS A 45 20.21 -8.76 28.79
N GLY A 46 20.05 -7.43 28.69
CA GLY A 46 20.85 -6.44 29.43
C GLY A 46 21.90 -5.70 28.60
N GLU A 47 22.08 -6.10 27.33
CA GLU A 47 22.92 -5.40 26.35
C GLU A 47 22.07 -4.60 25.36
N GLY A 48 22.68 -3.58 24.76
CA GLY A 48 22.05 -2.75 23.74
C GLY A 48 21.76 -3.55 22.47
N LEU A 49 20.76 -3.15 21.70
CA LEU A 49 20.46 -3.78 20.40
C LEU A 49 21.56 -3.45 19.36
N GLY A 50 22.10 -4.43 18.64
CA GLY A 50 23.13 -4.26 17.61
C GLY A 50 24.33 -5.20 17.78
N ALA A 51 25.09 -5.44 16.70
CA ALA A 51 26.22 -6.39 16.69
C ALA A 51 27.34 -6.05 17.70
N SER A 52 27.49 -4.76 18.00
CA SER A 52 28.43 -4.18 18.97
C SER A 52 27.74 -3.77 20.30
N GLY A 53 26.46 -4.06 20.47
CA GLY A 53 25.69 -3.67 21.67
C GLY A 53 25.47 -2.15 21.81
N GLU A 54 25.41 -1.44 20.68
CA GLU A 54 25.30 0.02 20.59
C GLU A 54 23.93 0.59 20.97
N GLY A 55 22.86 -0.21 20.84
CA GLY A 55 21.50 0.25 21.10
C GLY A 55 21.21 0.59 22.57
N ILE A 56 20.11 1.30 22.76
CA ILE A 56 19.59 1.73 24.07
C ILE A 56 19.25 0.51 24.92
N ARG A 57 19.74 0.46 26.17
CA ARG A 57 19.57 -0.71 27.06
C ARG A 57 18.24 -0.70 27.81
N GLU A 58 17.77 0.48 28.18
CA GLU A 58 16.51 0.67 28.90
C GLU A 58 15.46 1.31 27.97
N PRO A 59 14.17 0.92 28.03
CA PRO A 59 13.14 1.56 27.22
C PRO A 59 13.11 3.07 27.45
N VAL A 60 13.01 3.85 26.37
CA VAL A 60 13.01 5.32 26.42
C VAL A 60 11.81 5.80 27.24
N THR A 61 12.09 6.48 28.37
CA THR A 61 11.06 7.12 29.19
C THR A 61 10.99 8.61 28.88
N VAL A 62 9.77 9.13 28.68
CA VAL A 62 9.51 10.55 28.43
C VAL A 62 9.02 11.20 29.71
N THR A 63 9.70 12.26 30.16
CA THR A 63 9.27 13.07 31.31
C THR A 63 8.24 14.10 30.86
N VAL A 64 7.00 13.99 31.36
CA VAL A 64 5.94 14.96 31.10
C VAL A 64 6.17 16.21 31.95
N ARG A 65 6.11 17.40 31.35
CA ARG A 65 6.29 18.67 32.06
C ARG A 65 5.06 19.02 32.88
N PRO A 66 5.22 19.61 34.08
CA PRO A 66 4.12 20.27 34.76
C PRO A 66 3.72 21.55 33.99
N ALA A 67 2.41 21.83 33.92
CA ALA A 67 1.89 22.97 33.17
C ALA A 67 2.36 24.33 33.75
N LYS A 68 2.60 25.32 32.88
CA LYS A 68 3.02 26.71 33.17
C LYS A 68 4.48 26.96 33.61
N VAL A 69 5.41 26.06 33.32
CA VAL A 69 6.84 26.27 33.62
C VAL A 69 7.63 26.53 32.33
N GLY A 70 8.45 27.59 32.32
CA GLY A 70 9.27 27.99 31.17
C GLY A 70 10.45 27.05 30.89
N VAL A 71 10.92 27.06 29.64
CA VAL A 71 11.91 26.11 29.07
C VAL A 71 13.25 26.06 29.84
N GLY A 72 13.60 27.09 30.61
CA GLY A 72 14.85 27.13 31.38
C GLY A 72 14.80 26.57 32.81
N ALA A 73 13.61 26.23 33.34
CA ALA A 73 13.46 25.89 34.77
C ALA A 73 13.46 24.38 35.08
N VAL A 74 13.32 23.52 34.07
CA VAL A 74 13.33 22.05 34.25
C VAL A 74 14.35 21.46 33.28
N SER A 75 15.29 20.66 33.77
CA SER A 75 16.24 19.97 32.89
C SER A 75 15.52 18.89 32.09
N GLU A 76 15.44 19.09 30.77
CA GLU A 76 14.69 18.22 29.85
C GLU A 76 15.41 16.89 29.56
N LYS A 77 16.71 16.80 29.91
CA LYS A 77 17.49 15.57 29.81
C LYS A 77 17.20 14.64 30.98
N THR A 78 16.61 13.47 30.69
CA THR A 78 16.38 12.43 31.71
C THR A 78 17.69 11.83 32.20
N ASP A 79 17.69 11.30 33.43
CA ASP A 79 18.86 10.63 34.01
C ASP A 79 19.29 9.40 33.20
N GLN A 80 18.37 8.79 32.45
CA GLN A 80 18.66 7.72 31.49
C GLN A 80 19.52 8.25 30.33
N HIS A 81 19.11 9.36 29.70
CA HIS A 81 19.87 9.99 28.63
C HIS A 81 21.28 10.40 29.07
N LYS A 82 21.44 10.96 30.28
CA LYS A 82 22.75 11.33 30.83
C LYS A 82 23.67 10.11 31.03
N ARG A 83 23.12 8.98 31.48
CA ARG A 83 23.89 7.74 31.69
C ARG A 83 24.29 7.07 30.37
N GLU A 84 23.45 7.17 29.35
CA GLU A 84 23.76 6.66 28.01
C GLU A 84 24.78 7.53 27.29
N GLU A 85 24.65 8.86 27.36
CA GLU A 85 25.65 9.81 26.83
C GLU A 85 27.02 9.59 27.50
N LYS A 86 27.06 9.39 28.83
CA LYS A 86 28.29 9.06 29.56
C LYS A 86 28.94 7.75 29.08
N ARG A 87 28.14 6.70 28.89
CA ARG A 87 28.64 5.40 28.38
C ARG A 87 29.11 5.50 26.93
N ALA A 88 28.44 6.30 26.10
CA ALA A 88 28.83 6.55 24.72
C ALA A 88 30.16 7.32 24.63
N ALA A 89 30.35 8.32 25.48
CA ALA A 89 31.59 9.08 25.58
C ALA A 89 32.76 8.24 26.13
N GLU A 90 32.54 7.41 27.17
CA GLU A 90 33.55 6.46 27.67
C GLU A 90 33.99 5.45 26.60
N ARG A 91 33.08 4.99 25.73
CA ARG A 91 33.45 4.14 24.57
C ARG A 91 34.19 4.88 23.46
N ARG A 92 33.93 6.18 23.27
CA ARG A 92 34.68 7.03 22.31
C ARG A 92 36.06 7.43 22.84
N GLY A 93 36.40 7.06 24.08
CA GLY A 93 37.67 7.42 24.71
C GLY A 93 37.73 8.89 25.17
N GLU A 94 36.59 9.57 25.20
CA GLU A 94 36.46 10.97 25.59
C GLU A 94 36.02 11.06 27.07
N THR A 95 36.57 12.00 27.82
CA THR A 95 36.11 12.26 29.20
C THR A 95 34.78 13.00 29.13
N TYR A 96 33.69 12.32 29.52
CA TYR A 96 32.38 12.96 29.63
C TYR A 96 32.37 13.92 30.82
N VAL A 97 32.45 15.22 30.55
CA VAL A 97 32.27 16.25 31.55
C VAL A 97 30.79 16.62 31.57
N ASP A 98 30.06 16.18 32.59
CA ASP A 98 28.69 16.65 32.82
C ASP A 98 28.73 18.16 33.10
N SER A 99 27.73 18.93 32.65
CA SER A 99 27.63 20.36 32.93
C SER A 99 27.68 20.63 34.45
N SER A 100 27.22 19.68 35.26
CA SER A 100 27.33 19.71 36.73
C SER A 100 28.75 19.43 37.25
N GLU A 101 29.57 18.68 36.53
CA GLU A 101 30.95 18.34 36.90
C GLU A 101 31.93 19.47 36.53
N GLU A 102 31.71 20.15 35.40
CA GLU A 102 32.38 21.41 35.04
C GLU A 102 32.02 22.53 36.02
N GLU A 103 30.76 22.59 36.46
CA GLU A 103 30.30 23.51 37.50
C GLU A 103 30.91 23.16 38.88
N ARG A 104 31.04 21.87 39.24
CA ARG A 104 31.75 21.43 40.46
C ARG A 104 33.26 21.65 40.39
N GLU A 105 33.88 21.54 39.21
CA GLU A 105 35.30 21.86 39.02
C GLU A 105 35.55 23.37 39.04
N ALA A 106 34.68 24.15 38.40
CA ALA A 106 34.66 25.61 38.52
C ALA A 106 34.42 26.03 39.97
N GLU A 107 33.56 25.33 40.71
CA GLU A 107 33.34 25.54 42.14
C GLU A 107 34.56 25.13 42.97
N LYS A 108 35.27 24.03 42.64
CA LYS A 108 36.56 23.68 43.26
C LYS A 108 37.66 24.69 42.94
N ARG A 109 37.71 25.23 41.71
CA ARG A 109 38.64 26.32 41.30
C ARG A 109 38.31 27.60 42.05
N ARG A 110 37.03 27.98 42.15
CA ARG A 110 36.53 29.09 42.98
C ARG A 110 36.83 28.87 44.47
N ARG A 111 36.76 27.62 44.96
CA ARG A 111 37.08 27.25 46.35
C ARG A 111 38.59 27.27 46.63
N LYS A 112 39.44 26.96 45.63
CA LYS A 112 40.90 27.13 45.68
C LYS A 112 41.29 28.61 45.67
N ILE A 113 40.66 29.43 44.83
CA ILE A 113 40.81 30.89 44.83
C ILE A 113 40.37 31.47 46.19
N ARG A 114 39.25 30.98 46.74
CA ARG A 114 38.77 31.32 48.08
C ARG A 114 39.73 30.88 49.19
N LYS A 115 40.44 29.76 49.04
CA LYS A 115 41.48 29.29 49.99
C LYS A 115 42.76 30.13 49.92
N GLY A 116 43.08 30.69 48.76
CA GLY A 116 44.15 31.68 48.58
C GLY A 116 43.81 33.07 49.12
N LEU A 117 42.52 33.41 49.26
CA LEU A 117 42.04 34.69 49.78
C LEU A 117 41.71 34.68 51.29
N ILE A 118 41.70 33.53 51.95
CA ILE A 118 41.44 33.38 53.40
C ILE A 118 42.78 33.25 54.13
N GLY A 119 43.55 34.34 54.10
CA GLY A 119 44.73 34.58 54.94
C GLY A 119 44.43 35.47 56.15
N SER A 120 43.18 35.88 56.39
CA SER A 120 42.83 36.68 57.57
C SER A 120 41.38 36.44 58.02
N SER A 121 41.28 35.98 59.27
CA SER A 121 40.15 36.04 60.21
C SER A 121 38.81 35.40 59.83
N ALA A 122 38.34 34.56 60.75
CA ALA A 122 37.17 33.70 60.65
C ALA A 122 35.85 34.34 61.10
N ALA A 123 34.77 33.70 60.63
CA ALA A 123 33.43 33.53 61.23
C ALA A 123 32.37 34.64 61.06
N SER A 124 31.38 34.40 60.18
CA SER A 124 29.97 34.21 60.57
C SER A 124 29.04 33.90 59.38
N ALA A 125 28.16 32.91 59.63
CA ALA A 125 26.83 32.59 59.10
C ALA A 125 26.40 32.97 57.65
N ALA A 126 26.02 31.91 56.92
CA ALA A 126 24.93 31.80 55.94
C ALA A 126 24.39 33.07 55.25
N SER A 127 24.83 33.32 54.01
CA SER A 127 23.97 33.82 52.92
C SER A 127 24.65 33.56 51.57
N THR A 128 23.84 33.31 50.55
CA THR A 128 24.20 33.27 49.13
C THR A 128 25.17 34.41 48.78
N PRO A 129 26.21 34.20 47.96
CA PRO A 129 27.16 35.27 47.62
C PRO A 129 26.40 36.40 46.93
N GLY A 130 26.22 37.53 47.63
CA GLY A 130 25.70 38.74 47.04
C GLY A 130 26.64 39.17 45.90
N ARG A 131 26.06 39.50 44.74
CA ARG A 131 26.77 40.13 43.62
C ARG A 131 27.70 41.20 44.17
N ILE A 132 28.96 41.19 43.70
CA ILE A 132 29.88 42.31 43.94
C ILE A 132 29.22 43.54 43.33
N LYS A 133 28.66 44.42 44.17
CA LYS A 133 28.07 45.67 43.71
C LYS A 133 29.21 46.55 43.18
N GLN A 134 29.13 46.93 41.91
CA GLN A 134 30.04 47.92 41.34
C GLN A 134 29.80 49.24 42.08
N LYS A 135 30.87 49.85 42.60
CA LYS A 135 30.78 51.15 43.29
C LYS A 135 30.79 52.24 42.23
N TYR A 136 29.68 52.94 42.06
CA TYR A 136 29.58 54.06 41.12
C TYR A 136 30.21 55.33 41.72
N ARG A 137 31.01 56.05 40.91
CA ARG A 137 31.49 57.41 41.24
C ARG A 137 30.79 58.40 40.32
N VAL A 138 30.54 59.60 40.84
CA VAL A 138 29.84 60.67 40.10
C VAL A 138 30.55 61.03 38.78
N ALA A 139 31.89 61.02 38.77
CA ALA A 139 32.67 61.31 37.55
C ALA A 139 32.52 60.24 36.46
N ASP A 140 32.36 58.97 36.85
CA ASP A 140 32.21 57.86 35.90
C ASP A 140 30.79 57.90 35.27
N LEU A 141 29.77 58.26 36.06
CA LEU A 141 28.40 58.44 35.59
C LEU A 141 28.24 59.65 34.66
N GLU A 142 28.93 60.77 34.94
CA GLU A 142 28.92 61.95 34.05
C GLU A 142 29.63 61.68 32.71
N ALA A 143 30.65 60.80 32.70
CA ALA A 143 31.31 60.34 31.47
C ALA A 143 30.39 59.46 30.61
N ASP A 144 29.51 58.68 31.24
CA ASP A 144 28.49 57.85 30.59
C ASP A 144 27.23 58.66 30.16
N GLY A 145 27.24 59.98 30.37
CA GLY A 145 26.18 60.90 29.92
C GLY A 145 25.03 61.10 30.91
N LEU A 146 25.15 60.60 32.14
CA LEU A 146 24.12 60.72 33.17
C LEU A 146 24.23 62.05 33.91
N GLN A 147 23.21 62.92 33.78
CA GLN A 147 23.10 64.10 34.62
C GLN A 147 22.55 63.71 35.99
N VAL A 148 23.43 63.73 36.99
CA VAL A 148 23.07 63.53 38.39
C VAL A 148 22.52 64.86 38.94
N PRO A 149 21.36 64.88 39.61
CA PRO A 149 20.84 66.08 40.28
C PRO A 149 21.89 66.75 41.18
N SER A 150 21.99 68.08 41.12
CA SER A 150 23.02 68.87 41.82
C SER A 150 23.07 68.62 43.33
N THR A 151 21.93 68.31 43.93
CA THR A 151 21.77 67.99 45.36
C THR A 151 22.53 66.73 45.79
N LEU A 152 22.61 65.70 44.93
CA LEU A 152 23.36 64.46 45.21
C LEU A 152 24.86 64.63 44.95
N LYS A 153 25.22 65.50 44.00
CA LYS A 153 26.60 65.85 43.68
C LYS A 153 27.29 66.61 44.82
N GLU A 154 26.62 67.62 45.36
CA GLU A 154 27.11 68.43 46.48
C GLU A 154 27.27 67.59 47.76
N MET A 155 26.26 66.78 48.12
CA MET A 155 26.33 65.89 49.30
C MET A 155 27.44 64.85 49.22
N TYR A 156 27.77 64.34 48.03
CA TYR A 156 28.82 63.33 47.86
C TYR A 156 30.22 63.95 47.89
N LEU A 157 30.39 65.14 47.31
CA LEU A 157 31.68 65.83 47.22
C LEU A 157 32.16 66.30 48.61
N ASP A 158 31.31 66.94 49.39
CA ASP A 158 31.62 67.47 50.73
C ASP A 158 32.01 66.38 51.73
N MET A 159 31.43 65.18 51.60
CA MET A 159 31.68 64.08 52.52
C MET A 159 32.85 63.16 52.12
N SER A 160 33.25 63.16 50.85
CA SER A 160 34.44 62.41 50.38
C SER A 160 35.76 62.98 50.94
N GLY A 161 35.77 64.27 51.31
CA GLY A 161 36.88 64.92 52.00
C GLY A 161 37.06 64.45 53.46
N VAL A 162 36.02 63.89 54.08
CA VAL A 162 36.02 63.43 55.48
C VAL A 162 36.63 62.04 55.63
N GLU A 163 36.50 61.16 54.62
CA GLU A 163 37.13 59.83 54.62
C GLU A 163 38.68 59.91 54.57
N LYS A 164 39.25 60.91 53.89
CA LYS A 164 40.70 61.14 53.89
C LYS A 164 41.26 61.59 55.25
N ARG A 165 40.43 62.14 56.15
CA ARG A 165 40.85 62.52 57.51
C ARG A 165 40.82 61.38 58.53
N LEU A 166 40.15 60.27 58.22
CA LEU A 166 39.95 59.14 59.15
C LEU A 166 40.91 57.97 58.90
N THR A 167 41.71 57.99 57.82
CA THR A 167 42.71 56.96 57.51
C THR A 167 44.10 57.24 58.08
N ASP A 168 44.37 58.45 58.57
CA ASP A 168 45.68 58.83 59.14
C ASP A 168 45.85 58.47 60.64
N SER A 169 44.84 57.87 61.27
CA SER A 169 44.88 57.48 62.70
C SER A 169 44.83 55.95 62.88
N SER A 170 45.77 55.24 62.28
CA SER A 170 46.00 53.80 62.49
C SER A 170 47.25 53.52 63.32
N GLU A 171 47.41 54.22 64.43
CA GLU A 171 48.24 53.78 65.55
C GLU A 171 47.39 53.86 66.81
N LEU A 172 47.37 52.76 67.58
CA LEU A 172 46.71 52.62 68.88
C LEU A 172 45.20 52.30 68.88
N ARG A 173 44.87 51.01 69.08
CA ARG A 173 43.79 50.57 69.99
C ARG A 173 43.86 49.06 70.27
N LEU A 174 44.48 48.74 71.40
CA LEU A 174 44.27 47.50 72.14
C LEU A 174 43.07 47.69 73.09
N ARG A 175 42.23 46.65 73.19
CA ARG A 175 41.35 46.29 74.31
C ARG A 175 40.07 47.13 74.56
N GLY A 176 38.93 46.44 74.61
CA GLY A 176 37.71 46.87 75.29
C GLY A 176 36.62 47.45 74.38
N GLY A 177 35.44 46.82 74.39
CA GLY A 177 34.30 47.25 73.59
C GLY A 177 33.81 48.65 73.94
N VAL A 178 33.69 49.48 72.92
CA VAL A 178 32.84 50.67 72.90
C VAL A 178 32.09 50.63 71.56
N VAL A 179 30.77 50.53 71.64
CA VAL A 179 29.87 50.76 70.52
C VAL A 179 30.01 52.23 70.14
N SER A 180 30.88 52.55 69.17
CA SER A 180 31.01 53.90 68.65
C SER A 180 29.71 54.24 67.93
N ALA A 181 28.96 55.21 68.46
CA ALA A 181 27.81 55.78 67.77
C ALA A 181 28.29 56.32 66.41
N GLU A 182 27.85 55.68 65.32
CA GLU A 182 28.11 56.17 63.97
C GLU A 182 27.70 57.65 63.88
N SER A 183 28.61 58.54 63.48
CA SER A 183 28.31 59.96 63.34
C SER A 183 27.14 60.16 62.38
N GLU A 184 26.26 61.13 62.66
CA GLU A 184 25.11 61.43 61.80
C GLU A 184 25.54 61.70 60.35
N THR A 185 26.74 62.28 60.16
CA THR A 185 27.39 62.50 58.87
C THR A 185 27.73 61.21 58.12
N ALA A 186 28.17 60.16 58.81
CA ALA A 186 28.43 58.85 58.19
C ALA A 186 27.12 58.16 57.76
N LYS A 187 26.04 58.35 58.53
CA LYS A 187 24.70 57.87 58.15
C LYS A 187 24.14 58.61 56.93
N ILE A 188 24.34 59.93 56.85
CA ILE A 188 23.95 60.75 55.70
C ILE A 188 24.77 60.37 54.46
N ALA A 189 26.10 60.21 54.59
CA ALA A 189 26.96 59.78 53.49
C ALA A 189 26.61 58.38 52.97
N ARG A 190 26.23 57.45 53.85
CA ARG A 190 25.72 56.11 53.45
C ARG A 190 24.35 56.18 52.77
N ARG A 191 23.49 57.14 53.13
CA ARG A 191 22.21 57.36 52.44
C ARG A 191 22.45 57.94 51.05
N ALA A 192 23.25 59.00 50.93
CA ALA A 192 23.62 59.60 49.65
C ALA A 192 24.34 58.62 48.70
N LYS A 193 25.24 57.76 49.23
CA LYS A 193 25.86 56.66 48.46
C LYS A 193 24.80 55.67 47.93
N ARG A 194 23.84 55.27 48.77
CA ARG A 194 22.74 54.39 48.34
C ARG A 194 21.81 55.05 47.33
N ASP A 195 21.52 56.34 47.49
CA ASP A 195 20.64 57.08 46.59
C ASP A 195 21.30 57.27 45.21
N LEU A 196 22.63 57.50 45.17
CA LEU A 196 23.42 57.51 43.93
C LEU A 196 23.49 56.13 43.27
N GLU A 197 23.73 55.08 44.05
CA GLU A 197 23.69 53.70 43.56
C GLU A 197 22.32 53.36 42.98
N ALA A 198 21.23 53.74 43.66
CA ALA A 198 19.87 53.54 43.19
C ALA A 198 19.57 54.34 41.91
N TYR A 199 20.07 55.57 41.79
CA TYR A 199 19.92 56.38 40.57
C TYR A 199 20.69 55.79 39.38
N ALA A 200 21.93 55.33 39.60
CA ALA A 200 22.73 54.66 38.58
C ALA A 200 22.10 53.32 38.16
N GLU A 201 21.60 52.53 39.10
CA GLU A 201 20.86 51.29 38.82
C GLU A 201 19.58 51.56 38.03
N ALA A 202 18.81 52.60 38.38
CA ALA A 202 17.61 53.00 37.65
C ALA A 202 17.92 53.50 36.23
N TRP A 203 19.00 54.26 36.05
CA TRP A 203 19.44 54.71 34.72
C TRP A 203 19.93 53.55 33.86
N ASN A 204 20.71 52.63 34.42
CA ASN A 204 21.13 51.42 33.72
C ASN A 204 19.94 50.56 33.33
N ALA A 205 18.96 50.38 34.23
CA ALA A 205 17.71 49.68 33.93
C ALA A 205 16.94 50.36 32.78
N LEU A 206 16.81 51.69 32.80
CA LEU A 206 16.16 52.44 31.73
C LEU A 206 16.94 52.37 30.40
N SER A 207 18.27 52.38 30.45
CA SER A 207 19.15 52.22 29.28
C SER A 207 19.00 50.82 28.67
N GLU A 208 18.99 49.78 29.51
CA GLU A 208 18.72 48.41 29.08
C GLU A 208 17.31 48.28 28.49
N GLU A 209 16.30 48.85 29.13
CA GLU A 209 14.93 48.88 28.61
C GLU A 209 14.88 49.58 27.25
N SER A 210 15.51 50.75 27.08
CA SER A 210 15.57 51.44 25.79
C SER A 210 16.22 50.59 24.70
N LYS A 211 17.34 49.92 24.98
CA LYS A 211 18.00 49.00 24.03
C LYS A 211 17.11 47.80 23.68
N THR A 212 16.36 47.27 24.66
CA THR A 212 15.42 46.18 24.38
C THR A 212 14.25 46.66 23.53
N ILE A 213 13.76 47.87 23.75
CA ILE A 213 12.71 48.50 22.94
C ILE A 213 13.21 48.75 21.52
N ASP A 214 14.40 49.32 21.34
CA ASP A 214 15.02 49.53 20.02
C ASP A 214 15.15 48.20 19.26
N PHE A 215 15.60 47.14 19.96
CA PHE A 215 15.67 45.81 19.36
C PHE A 215 14.28 45.31 18.94
N GLN A 216 13.28 45.43 19.82
CA GLN A 216 11.90 45.04 19.50
C GLN A 216 11.32 45.83 18.33
N GLU A 217 11.57 47.14 18.27
CA GLU A 217 11.15 48.00 17.16
C GLU A 217 11.78 47.54 15.85
N THR A 218 13.09 47.26 15.83
CA THR A 218 13.73 46.73 14.61
C THR A 218 13.21 45.36 14.19
N GLN A 219 12.79 44.50 15.13
CA GLN A 219 12.15 43.23 14.81
C GLN A 219 10.75 43.47 14.23
N LEU A 220 9.93 44.30 14.87
CA LEU A 220 8.59 44.64 14.39
C LEU A 220 8.63 45.28 12.99
N ILE A 221 9.60 46.14 12.69
CA ILE A 221 9.77 46.73 11.36
C ILE A 221 10.09 45.64 10.32
N ARG A 222 10.92 44.64 10.66
CA ARG A 222 11.19 43.51 9.75
C ARG A 222 9.94 42.66 9.54
N ASP A 223 9.21 42.36 10.61
CA ASP A 223 7.97 41.57 10.53
C ASP A 223 6.90 42.29 9.69
N LEU A 224 6.77 43.62 9.85
CA LEU A 224 5.89 44.43 9.02
C LEU A 224 6.31 44.41 7.56
N ALA A 225 7.60 44.55 7.25
CA ALA A 225 8.11 44.48 5.88
C ALA A 225 7.84 43.11 5.23
N THR A 226 7.95 42.01 6.01
CA THR A 226 7.59 40.68 5.51
C THR A 226 6.09 40.54 5.24
N LEU A 227 5.24 41.07 6.12
CA LEU A 227 3.78 41.02 5.96
C LEU A 227 3.32 41.90 4.78
N GLU A 228 3.93 43.07 4.58
CA GLU A 228 3.67 43.92 3.42
C GLU A 228 4.01 43.20 2.11
N ALA A 229 5.16 42.51 2.05
CA ALA A 229 5.54 41.71 0.89
C ALA A 229 4.53 40.56 0.64
N GLU A 230 4.09 39.83 1.67
CA GLU A 230 3.07 38.79 1.55
C GLU A 230 1.72 39.34 1.06
N ILE A 231 1.33 40.54 1.53
CA ILE A 231 0.09 41.22 1.09
C ILE A 231 0.20 41.62 -0.38
N ASP A 232 1.32 42.20 -0.80
CA ASP A 232 1.55 42.60 -2.20
C ASP A 232 1.51 41.38 -3.14
N GLU A 233 2.11 40.26 -2.73
CA GLU A 233 2.04 38.99 -3.47
C GLU A 233 0.61 38.46 -3.58
N ALA A 234 -0.15 38.48 -2.47
CA ALA A 234 -1.55 38.08 -2.46
C ALA A 234 -2.43 39.00 -3.34
N GLN A 235 -2.15 40.30 -3.36
CA GLN A 235 -2.86 41.26 -4.22
C GLN A 235 -2.58 41.01 -5.70
N ARG A 236 -1.32 40.79 -6.10
CA ARG A 236 -0.95 40.41 -7.47
C ARG A 236 -1.63 39.11 -7.90
N ALA A 237 -1.67 38.11 -7.03
CA ALA A 237 -2.37 36.85 -7.31
C ALA A 237 -3.87 37.05 -7.52
N LYS A 238 -4.51 37.91 -6.70
CA LYS A 238 -5.94 38.26 -6.83
C LYS A 238 -6.24 39.01 -8.13
N GLU A 239 -5.37 39.95 -8.53
CA GLU A 239 -5.52 40.68 -9.79
C GLU A 239 -5.36 39.74 -10.98
N ALA A 240 -4.33 38.90 -10.99
CA ALA A 240 -4.15 37.86 -12.01
C ALA A 240 -5.38 36.93 -12.10
N ALA A 241 -5.97 36.54 -10.97
CA ALA A 241 -7.19 35.73 -10.95
C ALA A 241 -8.44 36.44 -11.52
N ARG A 242 -8.53 37.77 -11.37
CA ARG A 242 -9.63 38.58 -11.94
C ARG A 242 -9.55 38.71 -13.45
N GLU A 243 -8.35 38.62 -14.03
CA GLU A 243 -8.15 38.70 -15.47
C GLU A 243 -8.44 37.38 -16.21
N LEU A 244 -8.47 36.25 -15.50
CA LEU A 244 -8.72 34.92 -16.08
C LEU A 244 -10.02 34.82 -16.92
N PRO A 245 -11.20 35.30 -16.47
CA PRO A 245 -12.43 35.19 -17.24
C PRO A 245 -12.48 36.08 -18.49
N GLY A 246 -11.54 37.02 -18.66
CA GLY A 246 -11.47 37.91 -19.82
C GLY A 246 -10.65 37.36 -21.00
N LEU A 247 -10.02 36.19 -20.85
CA LEU A 247 -9.18 35.59 -21.88
C LEU A 247 -9.97 34.71 -22.84
N SER A 248 -9.62 34.77 -24.13
CA SER A 248 -10.32 34.06 -25.21
C SER A 248 -9.75 32.70 -25.55
N THR A 249 -8.48 32.40 -25.21
CA THR A 249 -7.85 31.12 -25.51
C THR A 249 -7.48 30.34 -24.25
N LEU A 250 -7.55 29.01 -24.33
CA LEU A 250 -7.30 28.12 -23.21
C LEU A 250 -5.80 28.15 -22.80
N ASP A 251 -4.90 28.30 -23.77
CA ASP A 251 -3.46 28.42 -23.51
C ASP A 251 -3.08 29.73 -22.79
N ASP A 252 -3.77 30.83 -23.08
CA ASP A 252 -3.58 32.09 -22.37
C ASP A 252 -4.03 31.96 -20.90
N VAL A 253 -5.14 31.25 -20.66
CA VAL A 253 -5.62 30.99 -19.29
C VAL A 253 -4.63 30.11 -18.54
N LEU A 254 -4.11 29.04 -19.15
CA LEU A 254 -3.13 28.14 -18.52
C LEU A 254 -1.80 28.84 -18.22
N SER A 255 -1.30 29.66 -19.15
CA SER A 255 -0.07 30.43 -18.95
C SER A 255 -0.21 31.46 -17.83
N LYS A 256 -1.32 32.22 -17.77
CA LYS A 256 -1.58 33.10 -16.63
C LYS A 256 -1.73 32.32 -15.32
N LEU A 257 -2.37 31.16 -15.35
CA LEU A 257 -2.50 30.34 -14.15
C LEU A 257 -1.14 29.84 -13.63
N GLU A 258 -0.18 29.56 -14.52
CA GLU A 258 1.20 29.21 -14.17
C GLU A 258 1.97 30.35 -13.51
N THR A 259 1.68 31.61 -13.86
CA THR A 259 2.31 32.78 -13.21
C THR A 259 1.86 32.98 -11.77
N ILE A 260 0.66 32.50 -11.42
CA ILE A 260 0.14 32.58 -10.05
C ILE A 260 0.90 31.56 -9.19
N PRO A 261 1.51 31.97 -8.05
CA PRO A 261 2.17 31.05 -7.14
C PRO A 261 1.23 29.92 -6.69
N ALA A 262 1.78 28.71 -6.50
CA ALA A 262 0.98 27.53 -6.15
C ALA A 262 0.12 27.76 -4.89
N GLU A 263 0.62 28.53 -3.92
CA GLU A 263 -0.05 28.83 -2.65
C GLU A 263 -1.39 29.55 -2.81
N TYR A 264 -1.54 30.39 -3.84
CA TYR A 264 -2.74 31.22 -4.07
C TYR A 264 -3.67 30.67 -5.15
N ARG A 265 -3.36 29.48 -5.69
CA ARG A 265 -4.06 28.92 -6.84
C ARG A 265 -5.29 28.11 -6.41
N ASP A 266 -6.43 28.73 -6.20
CA ASP A 266 -7.65 27.96 -5.87
C ASP A 266 -8.10 27.07 -7.06
N GLU A 267 -8.24 25.76 -6.81
CA GLU A 267 -8.68 24.79 -7.84
C GLU A 267 -10.05 25.16 -8.42
N THR A 268 -10.95 25.71 -7.59
CA THR A 268 -12.30 26.12 -7.99
C THR A 268 -12.30 27.30 -8.96
N ILE A 269 -11.43 28.29 -8.74
CA ILE A 269 -11.30 29.47 -9.59
C ILE A 269 -10.67 29.08 -10.92
N ALA A 270 -9.62 28.25 -10.89
CA ALA A 270 -8.96 27.73 -12.07
C ALA A 270 -9.94 26.96 -12.97
N ILE A 271 -10.74 26.08 -12.38
CA ILE A 271 -11.71 25.27 -13.11
C ILE A 271 -12.88 26.10 -13.62
N ALA A 272 -13.34 27.10 -12.86
CA ALA A 272 -14.38 28.02 -13.32
C ALA A 272 -13.94 28.83 -14.55
N ALA A 273 -12.68 29.26 -14.60
CA ALA A 273 -12.12 29.99 -15.73
C ALA A 273 -11.98 29.11 -16.99
N VAL A 274 -11.53 27.86 -16.84
CA VAL A 274 -11.32 26.95 -17.98
C VAL A 274 -12.62 26.33 -18.49
N HIS A 275 -13.61 26.11 -17.63
CA HIS A 275 -14.85 25.39 -17.96
C HIS A 275 -15.59 25.90 -19.23
N PRO A 276 -15.83 27.22 -19.46
CA PRO A 276 -16.53 27.68 -20.67
C PRO A 276 -15.72 27.39 -21.95
N LEU A 277 -14.42 27.69 -21.95
CA LEU A 277 -13.55 27.47 -23.12
C LEU A 277 -13.41 25.98 -23.43
N LEU A 278 -13.28 25.14 -22.39
CA LEU A 278 -13.21 23.70 -22.55
C LEU A 278 -14.54 23.12 -23.04
N ARG A 279 -15.68 23.64 -22.60
CA ARG A 279 -17.01 23.22 -23.09
C ARG A 279 -17.13 23.44 -24.59
N ASP A 280 -16.69 24.59 -25.07
CA ASP A 280 -16.74 24.94 -26.50
C ASP A 280 -15.77 24.07 -27.30
N ALA A 281 -14.54 23.88 -26.84
CA ALA A 281 -13.56 22.99 -27.48
C ALA A 281 -14.02 21.52 -27.50
N MET A 282 -14.62 21.04 -26.41
CA MET A 282 -15.20 19.70 -26.31
C MET A 282 -16.43 19.53 -27.21
N SER A 283 -17.11 20.62 -27.59
CA SER A 283 -18.27 20.55 -28.49
C SER A 283 -17.87 20.11 -29.90
N SER A 284 -16.73 20.60 -30.39
CA SER A 284 -16.14 20.31 -31.71
C SER A 284 -15.21 19.09 -31.74
N TRP A 285 -14.91 18.50 -30.58
CA TRP A 285 -13.95 17.39 -30.50
C TRP A 285 -14.53 16.07 -31.01
N ALA A 286 -13.87 15.49 -32.03
CA ALA A 286 -14.18 14.20 -32.64
C ALA A 286 -13.02 13.21 -32.41
N PRO A 287 -13.03 12.42 -31.32
CA PRO A 287 -11.85 11.69 -30.87
C PRO A 287 -11.55 10.38 -31.63
N LEU A 288 -12.45 9.91 -32.51
CA LEU A 288 -12.27 8.65 -33.26
C LEU A 288 -11.49 8.82 -34.58
N GLU A 289 -11.49 10.01 -35.17
CA GLU A 289 -10.86 10.25 -36.47
C GLU A 289 -9.36 10.55 -36.33
N ILE A 290 -8.97 11.19 -35.22
CA ILE A 290 -7.57 11.48 -34.91
C ILE A 290 -7.40 11.41 -33.38
N PRO A 291 -6.80 10.33 -32.83
CA PRO A 291 -6.52 10.22 -31.40
C PRO A 291 -5.65 11.36 -30.87
N ASN A 292 -4.88 11.97 -31.77
CA ASN A 292 -3.91 13.03 -31.51
C ASN A 292 -4.32 14.40 -32.07
N SER A 293 -5.58 14.61 -32.50
CA SER A 293 -5.97 15.96 -32.96
C SER A 293 -6.09 16.89 -31.77
N THR A 294 -4.98 17.59 -31.58
CA THR A 294 -4.85 19.03 -31.38
C THR A 294 -5.44 19.60 -30.10
N ASP A 295 -4.50 19.91 -29.21
CA ASP A 295 -4.57 20.88 -28.12
C ASP A 295 -5.33 20.47 -26.86
N ILE A 296 -6.47 19.78 -26.95
CA ILE A 296 -7.31 19.55 -25.75
C ILE A 296 -6.67 18.60 -24.73
N ILE A 297 -6.17 17.42 -25.16
CA ILE A 297 -5.50 16.46 -24.27
C ILE A 297 -4.23 17.07 -23.65
N PRO A 298 -3.30 17.68 -24.40
CA PRO A 298 -2.11 18.30 -23.80
C PRO A 298 -2.44 19.52 -22.91
N GLN A 299 -3.49 20.28 -23.23
CA GLN A 299 -3.96 21.36 -22.36
C GLN A 299 -4.55 20.82 -21.05
N LEU A 300 -5.29 19.71 -21.09
CA LEU A 300 -5.81 19.03 -19.91
C LEU A 300 -4.71 18.40 -19.06
N THR A 301 -3.67 17.80 -19.67
CA THR A 301 -2.52 17.27 -18.91
C THR A 301 -1.72 18.40 -18.25
N ARG A 302 -1.57 19.53 -18.94
CA ARG A 302 -0.97 20.74 -18.37
C ARG A 302 -1.78 21.26 -17.18
N LEU A 303 -3.10 21.34 -17.32
CA LEU A 303 -4.02 21.76 -16.25
C LEU A 303 -3.96 20.80 -15.04
N ASP A 304 -3.99 19.49 -15.28
CA ASP A 304 -3.87 18.47 -14.22
C ASP A 304 -2.52 18.58 -13.49
N GLY A 305 -1.41 18.78 -14.22
CA GLY A 305 -0.09 19.00 -13.62
C GLY A 305 -0.02 20.27 -12.77
N ILE A 306 -0.64 21.35 -13.23
CA ILE A 306 -0.77 22.63 -12.52
C ILE A 306 -1.57 22.48 -11.22
N LEU A 307 -2.65 21.69 -11.22
CA LEU A 307 -3.49 21.44 -10.05
C LEU A 307 -2.85 20.44 -9.07
N LYS A 308 -2.20 19.38 -9.55
CA LYS A 308 -1.51 18.39 -8.70
C LYS A 308 -0.37 19.01 -7.89
N ARG A 309 0.45 19.86 -8.51
CA ARG A 309 1.53 20.61 -7.82
C ARG A 309 1.02 21.44 -6.62
N ASN A 310 -0.24 21.86 -6.66
CA ASN A 310 -0.85 22.61 -5.57
C ASN A 310 -1.24 21.72 -4.38
N LYS A 311 -1.75 20.51 -4.64
CA LYS A 311 -2.09 19.57 -3.55
C LYS A 311 -0.88 19.19 -2.70
N ASP A 312 0.27 19.00 -3.32
CA ASP A 312 1.51 18.66 -2.61
C ASP A 312 2.05 19.85 -1.80
N ALA A 313 1.95 21.08 -2.34
CA ALA A 313 2.33 22.31 -1.63
C ALA A 313 1.40 22.61 -0.43
N LEU A 314 0.09 22.39 -0.59
CA LEU A 314 -0.90 22.58 0.48
C LEU A 314 -0.84 21.48 1.55
N ALA A 315 -0.46 20.26 1.19
CA ALA A 315 -0.29 19.14 2.13
C ALA A 315 0.88 19.37 3.10
N LEU A 316 1.98 19.97 2.63
CA LEU A 316 3.14 20.34 3.45
C LEU A 316 2.81 21.43 4.51
N ARG A 317 1.80 22.27 4.28
CA ARG A 317 1.35 23.30 5.27
C ARG A 317 0.30 22.80 6.27
N HIS A 318 -0.47 21.76 5.93
CA HIS A 318 -1.62 21.31 6.73
C HIS A 318 -1.33 20.22 7.77
N GLU A 319 -0.06 19.88 8.04
CA GLU A 319 0.28 18.94 9.14
C GLU A 319 -0.20 19.41 10.53
N VAL A 320 -0.64 20.67 10.68
CA VAL A 320 -1.12 21.23 11.96
C VAL A 320 -2.66 21.22 12.10
N ALA A 321 -3.42 20.90 11.05
CA ALA A 321 -4.88 20.91 11.12
C ALA A 321 -5.46 19.48 11.13
N PHE A 322 -5.81 18.97 12.30
CA PHE A 322 -6.68 17.80 12.48
C PHE A 322 -8.11 18.09 11.97
N SER A 323 -8.29 18.35 10.68
CA SER A 323 -9.60 18.35 10.05
C SER A 323 -10.00 16.91 9.76
N LYS A 324 -11.06 16.44 10.43
CA LYS A 324 -11.75 15.17 10.14
C LYS A 324 -11.91 15.02 8.62
N PRO A 325 -11.73 13.81 8.05
CA PRO A 325 -11.89 13.60 6.61
C PRO A 325 -13.27 14.12 6.19
N ARG A 326 -13.30 15.21 5.42
CA ARG A 326 -14.54 15.71 4.82
C ARG A 326 -15.12 14.57 4.00
N LYS A 327 -16.41 14.30 4.21
CA LYS A 327 -17.18 13.28 3.46
C LYS A 327 -16.96 13.47 1.96
N ARG A 328 -16.81 12.35 1.25
CA ARG A 328 -16.84 12.14 -0.22
C ARG A 328 -17.45 13.32 -1.02
N SER A 329 -16.73 14.42 -1.16
CA SER A 329 -17.08 15.52 -2.05
C SER A 329 -16.22 15.35 -3.28
N THR A 330 -16.84 15.19 -4.43
CA THR A 330 -16.19 15.15 -5.74
C THR A 330 -15.24 16.35 -5.84
N THR A 331 -13.98 16.11 -6.20
CA THR A 331 -13.05 17.24 -6.37
C THR A 331 -13.53 18.13 -7.52
N PRO A 332 -13.21 19.44 -7.53
CA PRO A 332 -13.59 20.31 -8.65
C PRO A 332 -13.13 19.75 -10.00
N TRP A 333 -11.94 19.14 -10.04
CA TRP A 333 -11.40 18.45 -11.22
C TRP A 333 -12.27 17.26 -11.64
N GLU A 334 -12.63 16.40 -10.69
CA GLU A 334 -13.54 15.27 -10.95
C GLU A 334 -14.91 15.75 -11.44
N SER A 335 -15.41 16.89 -10.94
CA SER A 335 -16.65 17.51 -11.42
C SER A 335 -16.52 17.99 -12.87
N LEU A 336 -15.41 18.61 -13.25
CA LEU A 336 -15.15 19.02 -14.64
C LEU A 336 -15.13 17.80 -15.57
N ILE A 337 -14.40 16.75 -15.19
CA ILE A 337 -14.30 15.53 -16.01
C ILE A 337 -15.65 14.84 -16.15
N THR A 338 -16.39 14.69 -15.06
CA THR A 338 -17.69 14.01 -15.09
C THR A 338 -18.76 14.80 -15.85
N THR A 339 -18.67 16.12 -15.91
CA THR A 339 -19.65 16.98 -16.61
C THR A 339 -19.35 17.17 -18.09
N LEU A 340 -18.08 17.29 -18.48
CA LEU A 340 -17.68 17.58 -19.86
C LEU A 340 -17.18 16.36 -20.61
N LEU A 341 -16.24 15.60 -20.02
CA LEU A 341 -15.54 14.52 -20.71
C LEU A 341 -16.36 13.23 -20.73
N LEU A 342 -16.96 12.82 -19.60
CA LEU A 342 -17.71 11.56 -19.52
C LEU A 342 -18.90 11.48 -20.50
N PRO A 343 -19.75 12.51 -20.68
CA PRO A 343 -20.84 12.45 -21.65
C PRO A 343 -20.35 12.33 -23.10
N LYS A 344 -19.21 12.94 -23.41
CA LYS A 344 -18.57 12.85 -24.73
C LYS A 344 -18.00 11.46 -24.99
N LEU A 345 -17.28 10.91 -24.01
CA LEU A 345 -16.80 9.52 -24.06
C LEU A 345 -17.94 8.53 -24.22
N ARG A 346 -19.07 8.73 -23.53
CA ARG A 346 -20.29 7.92 -23.71
C ARG A 346 -20.84 7.97 -25.12
N LYS A 347 -20.93 9.17 -25.71
CA LYS A 347 -21.41 9.34 -27.08
C LYS A 347 -20.47 8.64 -28.08
N VAL A 348 -19.17 8.83 -27.92
CA VAL A 348 -18.13 8.20 -28.74
C VAL A 348 -18.18 6.68 -28.61
N LEU A 349 -18.31 6.18 -27.39
CA LEU A 349 -18.45 4.76 -27.13
C LEU A 349 -19.72 4.20 -27.73
N LEU A 350 -20.81 4.96 -27.81
CA LEU A 350 -22.04 4.55 -28.49
C LEU A 350 -21.86 4.49 -30.02
N GLU A 351 -21.20 5.47 -30.62
CA GLU A 351 -20.98 5.60 -32.07
C GLU A 351 -19.89 4.65 -32.61
N TRP A 352 -18.90 4.30 -31.77
CA TRP A 352 -17.76 3.47 -32.16
C TRP A 352 -18.15 2.10 -32.73
N ASP A 353 -17.53 1.68 -33.84
CA ASP A 353 -17.71 0.32 -34.35
C ASP A 353 -16.80 -0.67 -33.61
N THR A 354 -17.39 -1.70 -32.99
CA THR A 354 -16.65 -2.71 -32.23
C THR A 354 -15.62 -3.45 -33.06
N LYS A 355 -15.77 -3.46 -34.39
CA LYS A 355 -14.86 -4.17 -35.31
C LYS A 355 -13.51 -3.48 -35.48
N MET A 356 -13.39 -2.21 -35.11
CA MET A 356 -12.15 -1.42 -35.23
C MET A 356 -11.62 -1.06 -33.84
N PRO A 357 -10.93 -1.99 -33.15
CA PRO A 357 -10.47 -1.76 -31.78
C PRO A 357 -9.34 -0.73 -31.67
N SER A 358 -8.50 -0.58 -32.70
CA SER A 358 -7.29 0.26 -32.64
C SER A 358 -7.56 1.72 -32.29
N SER A 359 -8.63 2.31 -32.83
CA SER A 359 -9.03 3.69 -32.55
C SER A 359 -9.40 3.91 -31.07
N MET A 360 -10.16 2.97 -30.50
CA MET A 360 -10.59 3.04 -29.11
C MET A 360 -9.44 2.75 -28.14
N ILE A 361 -8.53 1.83 -28.47
CA ILE A 361 -7.33 1.57 -27.64
C ILE A 361 -6.48 2.83 -27.54
N ALA A 362 -6.18 3.47 -28.66
CA ALA A 362 -5.37 4.69 -28.69
C ALA A 362 -6.04 5.82 -27.89
N LEU A 363 -7.36 5.97 -28.00
CA LEU A 363 -8.14 6.95 -27.25
C LEU A 363 -8.06 6.68 -25.74
N ILE A 364 -8.28 5.44 -25.30
CA ILE A 364 -8.30 5.15 -23.86
C ILE A 364 -6.89 5.29 -23.26
N GLN A 365 -5.84 4.84 -23.96
CA GLN A 365 -4.46 5.00 -23.50
C GLN A 365 -4.03 6.47 -23.36
N THR A 366 -4.49 7.36 -24.26
CA THR A 366 -4.18 8.79 -24.17
C THR A 366 -4.93 9.49 -23.03
N ILE A 367 -6.13 9.02 -22.70
CA ILE A 367 -7.00 9.65 -21.70
C ILE A 367 -6.84 9.03 -20.30
N GLU A 368 -6.33 7.79 -20.20
CA GLU A 368 -6.05 7.08 -18.94
C GLU A 368 -5.38 7.95 -17.86
N PRO A 369 -4.26 8.68 -18.13
CA PRO A 369 -3.59 9.47 -17.09
C PRO A 369 -4.42 10.65 -16.55
N LEU A 370 -5.42 11.10 -17.31
CA LEU A 370 -6.28 12.24 -16.97
C LEU A 370 -7.49 11.82 -16.12
N LEU A 371 -7.90 10.55 -16.17
CA LEU A 371 -9.15 10.10 -15.59
C LEU A 371 -9.01 9.73 -14.10
N PRO A 372 -9.91 10.23 -13.23
CA PRO A 372 -10.09 9.68 -11.90
C PRO A 372 -10.48 8.20 -11.99
N ARG A 373 -9.96 7.38 -11.06
CA ARG A 373 -10.15 5.91 -11.06
C ARG A 373 -11.61 5.48 -11.22
N PHE A 374 -12.54 6.18 -10.57
CA PHE A 374 -13.96 5.83 -10.67
C PHE A 374 -14.56 6.12 -12.05
N VAL A 375 -14.11 7.19 -12.73
CA VAL A 375 -14.56 7.52 -14.09
C VAL A 375 -14.00 6.52 -15.08
N TYR A 376 -12.71 6.19 -14.94
CA TYR A 376 -12.06 5.17 -15.77
C TYR A 376 -12.79 3.82 -15.68
N ASN A 377 -13.10 3.36 -14.47
CA ASN A 377 -13.85 2.12 -14.27
C ASN A 377 -15.26 2.18 -14.88
N ASN A 378 -15.94 3.33 -14.83
CA ASN A 378 -17.24 3.49 -15.47
C ASN A 378 -17.14 3.38 -16.99
N VAL A 379 -16.13 4.00 -17.61
CA VAL A 379 -15.89 3.91 -19.05
C VAL A 379 -15.57 2.47 -19.44
N LEU A 380 -14.71 1.78 -18.68
CA LEU A 380 -14.41 0.36 -18.91
C LEU A 380 -15.66 -0.52 -18.79
N ASN A 381 -16.50 -0.31 -17.77
CA ASN A 381 -17.75 -1.06 -17.60
C ASN A 381 -18.72 -0.86 -18.77
N GLU A 382 -18.85 0.38 -19.26
CA GLU A 382 -19.68 0.66 -20.44
C GLU A 382 -19.09 0.00 -21.70
N LEU A 383 -17.77 -0.01 -21.84
CA LEU A 383 -17.08 -0.69 -22.94
C LEU A 383 -17.28 -2.20 -22.89
N VAL A 384 -17.15 -2.81 -21.71
CA VAL A 384 -17.47 -4.22 -21.47
C VAL A 384 -18.92 -4.52 -21.82
N ALA A 385 -19.87 -3.66 -21.42
CA ALA A 385 -21.27 -3.85 -21.73
C ALA A 385 -21.53 -3.82 -23.24
N LYS A 386 -20.86 -2.91 -23.97
CA LYS A 386 -20.95 -2.84 -25.44
C LYS A 386 -20.31 -4.05 -26.11
N LEU A 387 -19.12 -4.48 -25.68
CA LEU A 387 -18.47 -5.69 -26.18
C LEU A 387 -19.31 -6.94 -25.90
N SER A 388 -19.88 -7.05 -24.71
CA SER A 388 -20.76 -8.15 -24.32
C SER A 388 -22.00 -8.23 -25.22
N ARG A 389 -22.63 -7.09 -25.54
CA ARG A 389 -23.73 -7.03 -26.51
C ARG A 389 -23.27 -7.44 -27.91
N ALA A 390 -22.13 -6.95 -28.38
CA ALA A 390 -21.59 -7.33 -29.68
C ALA A 390 -21.26 -8.83 -29.77
N ILE A 391 -20.75 -9.44 -28.70
CA ILE A 391 -20.53 -10.89 -28.60
C ILE A 391 -21.86 -11.65 -28.61
N HIS A 392 -22.87 -11.14 -27.93
CA HIS A 392 -24.19 -11.75 -27.91
C HIS A 392 -24.85 -11.73 -29.29
N ASP A 393 -24.83 -10.58 -29.97
CA ASP A 393 -25.39 -10.36 -31.30
C ASP A 393 -24.58 -11.06 -32.41
N PHE A 394 -23.31 -11.37 -32.13
CA PHE A 394 -22.47 -12.15 -33.02
C PHE A 394 -23.07 -13.54 -33.27
N ASN A 395 -23.39 -13.78 -34.53
CA ASN A 395 -23.97 -15.02 -35.01
C ASN A 395 -22.90 -15.88 -35.71
N PRO A 396 -22.47 -16.99 -35.09
CA PRO A 396 -21.36 -17.80 -35.61
C PRO A 396 -21.68 -18.35 -37.01
N ARG A 397 -22.90 -18.84 -37.22
CA ARG A 397 -23.36 -19.42 -38.50
C ARG A 397 -23.24 -18.46 -39.69
N LEU A 398 -23.54 -17.17 -39.48
CA LEU A 398 -23.52 -16.18 -40.55
C LEU A 398 -22.10 -15.72 -40.87
N ALA A 399 -21.25 -15.59 -39.83
CA ALA A 399 -19.85 -15.24 -39.99
C ALA A 399 -19.07 -16.29 -40.79
N LEU A 400 -19.28 -17.59 -40.52
CA LEU A 400 -18.65 -18.68 -41.28
C LEU A 400 -19.08 -18.73 -42.75
N LYS A 401 -20.35 -18.41 -43.04
CA LYS A 401 -20.91 -18.48 -44.40
C LYS A 401 -20.38 -17.37 -45.31
N LYS A 402 -20.19 -16.16 -44.78
CA LYS A 402 -19.82 -14.98 -45.59
C LYS A 402 -18.34 -14.94 -46.01
N LYS A 403 -17.49 -15.92 -45.63
CA LYS A 403 -16.03 -15.92 -45.84
C LYS A 403 -15.35 -14.61 -45.37
N SER A 404 -16.01 -13.85 -44.50
CA SER A 404 -15.52 -12.58 -43.99
C SER A 404 -14.50 -12.87 -42.90
N LYS A 405 -13.21 -12.87 -43.28
CA LYS A 405 -12.10 -12.98 -42.32
C LYS A 405 -12.09 -11.83 -41.31
N GLY A 406 -12.66 -10.67 -41.67
CA GLY A 406 -12.71 -9.46 -40.85
C GLY A 406 -13.75 -9.46 -39.72
N ASP A 407 -14.75 -10.36 -39.75
CA ASP A 407 -15.81 -10.40 -38.72
C ASP A 407 -15.46 -11.33 -37.54
N LEU A 408 -14.30 -11.99 -37.55
CA LEU A 408 -13.95 -12.97 -36.54
C LEU A 408 -13.65 -12.30 -35.18
N PRO A 409 -14.19 -12.85 -34.07
CA PRO A 409 -14.02 -12.26 -32.73
C PRO A 409 -12.57 -12.05 -32.29
N HIS A 410 -11.61 -12.82 -32.82
CA HIS A 410 -10.21 -12.67 -32.42
C HIS A 410 -9.62 -11.30 -32.81
N LEU A 411 -10.12 -10.68 -33.88
CA LEU A 411 -9.59 -9.41 -34.39
C LEU A 411 -10.00 -8.22 -33.52
N TRP A 412 -11.17 -8.28 -32.89
CA TRP A 412 -11.70 -7.15 -32.12
C TRP A 412 -11.78 -7.41 -30.61
N VAL A 413 -11.98 -8.64 -30.15
CA VAL A 413 -12.00 -8.94 -28.72
C VAL A 413 -10.58 -8.92 -28.14
N ILE A 414 -9.65 -9.66 -28.74
CA ILE A 414 -8.34 -9.91 -28.12
C ILE A 414 -7.56 -8.61 -27.89
N PRO A 415 -7.48 -7.67 -28.86
CA PRO A 415 -6.85 -6.38 -28.61
C PRO A 415 -7.53 -5.57 -27.51
N MET A 416 -8.87 -5.68 -27.37
CA MET A 416 -9.59 -5.01 -26.28
C MET A 416 -9.22 -5.62 -24.92
N LEU A 417 -9.08 -6.94 -24.83
CA LEU A 417 -8.75 -7.61 -23.56
C LEU A 417 -7.44 -7.12 -22.94
N GLN A 418 -6.47 -6.68 -23.74
CA GLN A 418 -5.20 -6.13 -23.25
C GLN A 418 -5.38 -4.85 -22.43
N LEU A 419 -6.48 -4.12 -22.63
CA LEU A 419 -6.79 -2.87 -21.93
C LEU A 419 -7.60 -3.10 -20.64
N LEU A 420 -8.28 -4.25 -20.53
CA LEU A 420 -9.20 -4.52 -19.44
C LEU A 420 -8.50 -5.25 -18.28
N PRO A 421 -8.80 -4.90 -17.03
CA PRO A 421 -8.35 -5.66 -15.88
C PRO A 421 -9.07 -7.01 -15.78
N ASP A 422 -8.39 -8.03 -15.22
CA ASP A 422 -8.82 -9.44 -15.19
C ASP A 422 -10.24 -9.69 -14.68
N HIS A 423 -10.72 -8.88 -13.73
CA HIS A 423 -12.06 -9.03 -13.17
C HIS A 423 -13.18 -8.71 -14.18
N LEU A 424 -12.91 -7.85 -15.17
CA LEU A 424 -13.88 -7.50 -16.22
C LEU A 424 -13.78 -8.45 -17.43
N THR A 425 -12.63 -9.08 -17.65
CA THR A 425 -12.41 -9.98 -18.79
C THR A 425 -13.10 -11.33 -18.61
N ALA A 426 -13.20 -11.84 -17.37
CA ALA A 426 -13.78 -13.15 -17.07
C ALA A 426 -15.22 -13.33 -17.65
N GLY A 427 -16.06 -12.29 -17.53
CA GLY A 427 -17.43 -12.32 -18.07
C GLY A 427 -17.46 -12.36 -19.60
N LEU A 428 -16.59 -11.59 -20.26
CA LEU A 428 -16.47 -11.57 -21.72
C LEU A 428 -15.96 -12.91 -22.27
N LEU A 429 -14.94 -13.47 -21.62
CA LEU A 429 -14.35 -14.75 -22.01
C LEU A 429 -15.35 -15.91 -21.88
N SER A 430 -16.18 -15.90 -20.84
CA SER A 430 -17.26 -16.89 -20.68
C SER A 430 -18.28 -16.81 -21.83
N ALA A 431 -18.72 -15.61 -22.19
CA ALA A 431 -19.66 -15.41 -23.30
C ALA A 431 -19.07 -15.87 -24.64
N ILE A 432 -17.79 -15.55 -24.89
CA ILE A 432 -17.08 -15.97 -26.10
C ILE A 432 -16.87 -17.48 -26.11
N ARG A 433 -16.57 -18.11 -24.98
CA ARG A 433 -16.34 -19.56 -24.90
C ARG A 433 -17.50 -20.36 -25.49
N GLY A 434 -18.74 -19.99 -25.14
CA GLY A 434 -19.94 -20.61 -25.71
C GLY A 434 -20.07 -20.40 -27.23
N LYS A 435 -19.78 -19.19 -27.70
CA LYS A 435 -19.82 -18.85 -29.13
C LYS A 435 -18.71 -19.57 -29.90
N LEU A 436 -17.48 -19.63 -29.36
CA LEU A 436 -16.33 -20.32 -29.94
C LEU A 436 -16.57 -21.83 -30.01
N ARG A 437 -17.12 -22.45 -28.97
CA ARG A 437 -17.53 -23.87 -29.00
C ARG A 437 -18.55 -24.12 -30.13
N THR A 438 -19.50 -23.21 -30.30
CA THR A 438 -20.48 -23.28 -31.39
C THR A 438 -19.82 -23.09 -32.76
N MET A 439 -18.86 -22.17 -32.89
CA MET A 439 -18.07 -21.98 -34.11
C MET A 439 -17.31 -23.26 -34.48
N LEU A 440 -16.62 -23.88 -33.51
CA LEU A 440 -15.84 -25.11 -33.71
C LEU A 440 -16.73 -26.29 -34.14
N ASN A 441 -17.91 -26.43 -33.53
CA ASN A 441 -18.89 -27.46 -33.92
C ASN A 441 -19.44 -27.28 -35.33
N LEU A 442 -19.56 -26.03 -35.80
CA LEU A 442 -20.11 -25.69 -37.11
C LEU A 442 -19.05 -25.53 -38.20
N TRP A 443 -17.77 -25.52 -37.83
CA TRP A 443 -16.68 -25.27 -38.75
C TRP A 443 -16.55 -26.43 -39.75
N ASP A 444 -16.37 -26.09 -41.02
CA ASP A 444 -16.09 -27.06 -42.08
C ASP A 444 -14.64 -27.52 -41.96
N ILE A 445 -14.43 -28.80 -41.64
CA ILE A 445 -13.10 -29.41 -41.45
C ILE A 445 -12.25 -29.30 -42.73
N SER A 446 -12.90 -29.34 -43.90
CA SER A 446 -12.26 -29.20 -45.21
C SER A 446 -11.56 -27.86 -45.45
N ARG A 447 -11.81 -26.84 -44.61
CA ARG A 447 -11.17 -25.51 -44.72
C ARG A 447 -9.88 -25.38 -43.90
N GLY A 448 -9.48 -26.43 -43.18
CA GLY A 448 -8.32 -26.42 -42.28
C GLY A 448 -8.60 -25.74 -40.93
N PRO A 449 -7.56 -25.43 -40.14
CA PRO A 449 -7.73 -24.88 -38.79
C PRO A 449 -8.36 -23.48 -38.80
N LEU A 450 -9.12 -23.18 -37.75
CA LEU A 450 -9.81 -21.89 -37.62
C LEU A 450 -8.77 -20.77 -37.42
N PRO A 451 -8.79 -19.69 -38.25
CA PRO A 451 -7.82 -18.60 -38.10
C PRO A 451 -7.89 -17.93 -36.73
N GLY A 452 -6.73 -17.73 -36.10
CA GLY A 452 -6.62 -17.06 -34.80
C GLY A 452 -6.74 -17.98 -33.58
N LEU A 453 -6.77 -19.31 -33.75
CA LEU A 453 -6.75 -20.27 -32.62
C LEU A 453 -5.52 -20.09 -31.72
N GLY A 454 -4.34 -19.82 -32.30
CA GLY A 454 -3.13 -19.51 -31.54
C GLY A 454 -3.30 -18.32 -30.58
N LEU A 455 -3.93 -17.23 -31.05
CA LEU A 455 -4.19 -16.05 -30.20
C LEU A 455 -5.20 -16.36 -29.08
N TRP A 456 -6.15 -17.26 -29.33
CA TRP A 456 -7.07 -17.72 -28.30
C TRP A 456 -6.39 -18.62 -27.26
N ARG A 457 -5.33 -19.35 -27.62
CA ARG A 457 -4.60 -20.23 -26.70
C ARG A 457 -3.94 -19.45 -25.56
N GLU A 458 -3.46 -18.23 -25.83
CA GLU A 458 -2.88 -17.34 -24.81
C GLU A 458 -3.92 -16.86 -23.79
N VAL A 459 -5.16 -16.64 -24.24
CA VAL A 459 -6.23 -16.03 -23.44
C VAL A 459 -7.14 -17.08 -22.79
N LEU A 460 -7.30 -18.25 -23.40
CA LEU A 460 -8.19 -19.32 -22.99
C LEU A 460 -7.41 -20.61 -22.70
N PRO A 461 -7.11 -20.92 -21.42
CA PRO A 461 -6.39 -22.15 -21.06
C PRO A 461 -7.20 -23.43 -21.33
N ASP A 462 -8.53 -23.33 -21.39
CA ASP A 462 -9.41 -24.48 -21.67
C ASP A 462 -9.58 -24.77 -23.17
N LEU A 463 -8.91 -24.02 -24.06
CA LEU A 463 -9.06 -24.17 -25.52
C LEU A 463 -8.73 -25.61 -25.97
N ASP A 464 -7.68 -26.22 -25.42
CA ASP A 464 -7.27 -27.59 -25.77
C ASP A 464 -8.35 -28.61 -25.46
N ARG A 465 -8.98 -28.49 -24.28
CA ARG A 465 -10.10 -29.34 -23.89
C ARG A 465 -11.30 -29.12 -24.82
N MET A 466 -11.53 -27.87 -25.25
CA MET A 466 -12.58 -27.59 -26.22
C MET A 466 -12.30 -28.22 -27.59
N LEU A 467 -11.07 -28.13 -28.09
CA LEU A 467 -10.67 -28.77 -29.36
C LEU A 467 -10.83 -30.29 -29.29
N ILE A 468 -10.40 -30.91 -28.19
CA ILE A 468 -10.55 -32.36 -27.94
C ILE A 468 -12.04 -32.76 -27.87
N THR A 469 -12.91 -31.93 -27.30
CA THR A 469 -14.33 -32.29 -27.14
C THR A 469 -15.20 -31.97 -28.35
N SER A 470 -14.80 -31.02 -29.20
CA SER A 470 -15.62 -30.53 -30.33
C SER A 470 -15.08 -30.91 -31.71
N VAL A 471 -13.77 -30.84 -31.91
CA VAL A 471 -13.14 -31.05 -33.21
C VAL A 471 -12.65 -32.49 -33.35
N LEU A 472 -11.98 -33.04 -32.33
CA LEU A 472 -11.42 -34.40 -32.37
C LEU A 472 -12.46 -35.50 -32.71
N PRO A 473 -13.67 -35.53 -32.12
CA PRO A 473 -14.66 -36.56 -32.45
C PRO A 473 -15.18 -36.46 -33.89
N ARG A 474 -15.11 -35.26 -34.48
CA ARG A 474 -15.50 -35.05 -35.87
C ARG A 474 -14.38 -35.44 -36.83
N LEU A 475 -13.11 -35.20 -36.45
CA LEU A 475 -11.96 -35.71 -37.20
C LEU A 475 -11.94 -37.24 -37.19
N SER A 476 -12.17 -37.87 -36.05
CA SER A 476 -12.28 -39.34 -35.98
C SER A 476 -13.49 -39.84 -36.74
N GLY A 477 -14.64 -39.17 -36.66
CA GLY A 477 -15.83 -39.49 -37.44
C GLY A 477 -15.57 -39.45 -38.96
N LEU A 478 -14.88 -38.41 -39.43
CA LEU A 478 -14.49 -38.26 -40.84
C LEU A 478 -13.53 -39.38 -41.29
N LEU A 479 -12.58 -39.77 -40.44
CA LEU A 479 -11.74 -40.95 -40.72
C LEU A 479 -12.52 -42.26 -40.62
N ARG A 480 -13.57 -42.37 -39.81
CA ARG A 480 -14.39 -43.57 -39.72
C ARG A 480 -15.25 -43.76 -40.96
N SER A 481 -15.96 -42.71 -41.40
CA SER A 481 -16.96 -42.79 -42.47
C SER A 481 -16.40 -42.55 -43.87
N ASP A 482 -15.49 -41.59 -44.02
CA ASP A 482 -15.14 -41.07 -45.35
C ASP A 482 -13.76 -41.56 -45.81
N PHE A 483 -12.95 -42.10 -44.90
CA PHE A 483 -11.63 -42.66 -45.22
C PHE A 483 -11.71 -44.18 -45.42
N GLU A 484 -11.52 -44.61 -46.65
CA GLU A 484 -11.33 -46.01 -47.03
C GLU A 484 -9.95 -46.14 -47.67
N VAL A 485 -9.24 -47.22 -47.33
CA VAL A 485 -7.94 -47.52 -47.93
C VAL A 485 -8.21 -48.43 -49.13
N ASN A 486 -7.96 -47.94 -50.34
CA ASN A 486 -8.23 -48.66 -51.58
C ASN A 486 -6.93 -48.71 -52.39
N PRO A 487 -6.36 -49.90 -52.65
CA PRO A 487 -5.08 -50.04 -53.36
C PRO A 487 -5.08 -49.48 -54.80
N VAL A 488 -6.26 -49.36 -55.44
CA VAL A 488 -6.41 -48.98 -56.85
C VAL A 488 -6.78 -47.50 -57.03
N ASP A 489 -7.59 -46.93 -56.14
CA ASP A 489 -8.05 -45.54 -56.21
C ASP A 489 -8.16 -44.95 -54.81
N GLN A 490 -7.06 -44.34 -54.34
CA GLN A 490 -6.95 -43.83 -52.97
C GLN A 490 -7.39 -42.36 -52.89
N ASN A 491 -8.41 -42.09 -52.07
CA ASN A 491 -8.73 -40.72 -51.69
C ASN A 491 -7.93 -40.29 -50.45
N LEU A 492 -7.05 -39.30 -50.63
CA LEU A 492 -6.23 -38.72 -49.55
C LEU A 492 -6.88 -37.51 -48.87
N ASP A 493 -7.95 -36.95 -49.47
CA ASP A 493 -8.58 -35.74 -48.95
C ASP A 493 -8.99 -35.84 -47.48
N PRO A 494 -9.57 -36.96 -46.99
CA PRO A 494 -9.92 -37.09 -45.58
C PRO A 494 -8.70 -37.04 -44.66
N LEU A 495 -7.59 -37.68 -45.06
CA LEU A 495 -6.36 -37.73 -44.30
C LEU A 495 -5.65 -36.37 -44.31
N LEU A 496 -5.53 -35.72 -45.47
CA LEU A 496 -4.93 -34.39 -45.59
C LEU A 496 -5.70 -33.34 -44.78
N GLN A 497 -7.03 -33.45 -44.74
CA GLN A 497 -7.85 -32.59 -43.88
C GLN A 497 -7.53 -32.78 -42.40
N VAL A 498 -7.35 -34.02 -41.92
CA VAL A 498 -6.94 -34.28 -40.53
C VAL A 498 -5.53 -33.76 -40.27
N LEU A 499 -4.58 -34.00 -41.18
CA LEU A 499 -3.19 -33.54 -41.06
C LEU A 499 -3.08 -32.01 -41.07
N SER A 500 -4.02 -31.29 -41.70
CA SER A 500 -4.06 -29.82 -41.64
C SER A 500 -4.24 -29.27 -40.22
N PHE A 501 -4.77 -30.07 -39.28
CA PHE A 501 -4.92 -29.70 -37.87
C PHE A 501 -3.72 -30.09 -36.99
N GLN A 502 -2.64 -30.63 -37.56
CA GLN A 502 -1.48 -31.10 -36.78
C GLN A 502 -0.89 -30.03 -35.86
N SER A 503 -0.91 -28.75 -36.26
CA SER A 503 -0.35 -27.65 -35.48
C SER A 503 -1.21 -27.23 -34.29
N GLU A 504 -2.48 -27.63 -34.26
CA GLU A 504 -3.43 -27.23 -33.22
C GLU A 504 -3.53 -28.25 -32.07
N PHE A 505 -3.13 -29.50 -32.31
CA PHE A 505 -3.18 -30.60 -31.34
C PHE A 505 -1.78 -31.03 -30.89
N SER A 506 -1.69 -31.65 -29.72
CA SER A 506 -0.46 -32.35 -29.31
C SER A 506 -0.22 -33.55 -30.22
N GLN A 507 1.05 -33.81 -30.53
CA GLN A 507 1.48 -34.96 -31.34
C GLN A 507 0.94 -36.29 -30.78
N THR A 508 0.87 -36.43 -29.45
CA THR A 508 0.30 -37.61 -28.78
C THR A 508 -1.16 -37.88 -29.14
N ILE A 509 -2.00 -36.84 -29.20
CA ILE A 509 -3.43 -36.96 -29.50
C ILE A 509 -3.62 -37.33 -30.97
N MET A 510 -2.81 -36.74 -31.86
CA MET A 510 -2.84 -37.08 -33.29
C MET A 510 -2.40 -38.53 -33.52
N CYS A 511 -1.40 -39.03 -32.79
CA CYS A 511 -1.02 -40.44 -32.84
C CYS A 511 -2.13 -41.38 -32.36
N GLU A 512 -2.75 -41.08 -31.21
CA GLU A 512 -3.88 -41.90 -30.71
C GLU A 512 -5.01 -41.97 -31.73
N LEU A 513 -5.32 -40.87 -32.41
CA LEU A 513 -6.32 -40.84 -33.47
C LEU A 513 -5.92 -41.68 -34.69
N LEU A 514 -4.66 -41.62 -35.13
CA LEU A 514 -4.17 -42.46 -36.23
C LEU A 514 -4.19 -43.95 -35.85
N ILE A 515 -3.77 -44.30 -34.63
CA ILE A 515 -3.78 -45.68 -34.12
C ILE A 515 -5.21 -46.22 -34.03
N ALA A 516 -6.18 -45.39 -33.65
CA ALA A 516 -7.57 -45.82 -33.51
C ALA A 516 -8.29 -45.99 -34.85
N GLU A 517 -8.02 -45.14 -35.86
CA GLU A 517 -8.84 -45.08 -37.08
C GLU A 517 -8.09 -45.43 -38.37
N PHE A 518 -6.82 -45.02 -38.50
CA PHE A 518 -6.05 -45.16 -39.74
C PHE A 518 -5.36 -46.53 -39.83
N PHE A 519 -4.54 -46.87 -38.83
CA PHE A 519 -3.77 -48.12 -38.82
C PHE A 519 -4.63 -49.38 -38.91
N PRO A 520 -5.77 -49.51 -38.21
CA PRO A 520 -6.59 -50.71 -38.32
C PRO A 520 -7.11 -50.95 -39.73
N LYS A 521 -7.47 -49.88 -40.46
CA LYS A 521 -7.93 -49.97 -41.85
C LYS A 521 -6.78 -50.39 -42.78
N LEU A 522 -5.63 -49.76 -42.64
CA LEU A 522 -4.44 -50.10 -43.43
C LEU A 522 -4.01 -51.56 -43.21
N LEU A 523 -3.91 -51.99 -41.95
CA LEU A 523 -3.49 -53.34 -41.58
C LEU A 523 -4.51 -54.40 -42.02
N ALA A 524 -5.81 -54.11 -41.95
CA ALA A 524 -6.85 -55.04 -42.42
C ALA A 524 -6.77 -55.29 -43.93
N ILE A 525 -6.54 -54.25 -44.73
CA ILE A 525 -6.41 -54.38 -46.18
C ILE A 525 -5.09 -55.03 -46.56
N LEU A 526 -4.02 -54.72 -45.84
CA LEU A 526 -2.74 -55.41 -46.01
C LEU A 526 -2.91 -56.91 -45.72
N HIS A 527 -3.63 -57.28 -44.66
CA HIS A 527 -3.93 -58.69 -44.36
C HIS A 527 -4.77 -59.34 -45.47
N GLN A 528 -5.87 -58.71 -45.90
CA GLN A 528 -6.72 -59.20 -46.98
C GLN A 528 -5.95 -59.35 -48.31
N TRP A 529 -5.04 -58.43 -48.62
CA TRP A 529 -4.23 -58.49 -49.83
C TRP A 529 -3.20 -59.64 -49.76
N LEU A 530 -2.65 -59.89 -48.57
CA LEU A 530 -1.69 -60.96 -48.32
C LEU A 530 -2.32 -62.37 -48.25
N GLU A 531 -3.60 -62.49 -47.90
CA GLU A 531 -4.35 -63.77 -47.94
C GLU A 531 -4.65 -64.28 -49.36
N GLY A 532 -4.59 -63.40 -50.37
CA GLY A 532 -4.80 -63.75 -51.78
C GLY A 532 -3.54 -64.27 -52.48
N GLU A 533 -3.35 -63.91 -53.75
CA GLU A 533 -2.09 -64.08 -54.50
C GLU A 533 -1.40 -62.71 -54.68
N PRO A 534 -0.71 -62.18 -53.65
CA PRO A 534 -0.13 -60.85 -53.70
C PRO A 534 1.14 -60.78 -54.56
N ASN A 535 1.29 -59.69 -55.33
CA ASN A 535 2.59 -59.26 -55.82
C ASN A 535 3.32 -58.50 -54.70
N TYR A 536 4.30 -59.13 -54.05
CA TYR A 536 5.03 -58.55 -52.92
C TYR A 536 5.75 -57.23 -53.25
N GLU A 537 6.11 -57.00 -54.51
CA GLU A 537 6.74 -55.75 -54.94
C GLU A 537 5.75 -54.58 -54.91
N GLU A 538 4.50 -54.80 -55.33
CA GLU A 538 3.42 -53.81 -55.27
C GLU A 538 2.99 -53.56 -53.82
N VAL A 539 2.91 -54.60 -52.99
CA VAL A 539 2.61 -54.47 -51.55
C VAL A 539 3.68 -53.64 -50.83
N GLY A 540 4.96 -53.87 -51.15
CA GLY A 540 6.07 -53.10 -50.60
C GLY A 540 6.04 -51.63 -51.00
N GLN A 541 5.78 -51.33 -52.28
CA GLN A 541 5.64 -49.96 -52.78
C GLN A 541 4.45 -49.23 -52.15
N PHE A 542 3.30 -49.91 -52.01
CA PHE A 542 2.12 -49.37 -51.35
C PHE A 542 2.37 -49.02 -49.88
N TYR A 543 3.06 -49.91 -49.16
CA TYR A 543 3.41 -49.70 -47.77
C TYR A 543 4.38 -48.51 -47.58
N LEU A 544 5.41 -48.42 -48.41
CA LEU A 544 6.37 -47.31 -48.38
C LEU A 544 5.70 -45.98 -48.73
N TRP A 545 4.84 -45.97 -49.74
CA TRP A 545 4.10 -44.79 -50.13
C TRP A 545 3.23 -44.25 -49.00
N TRP A 546 2.51 -45.11 -48.27
CA TRP A 546 1.73 -44.69 -47.10
C TRP A 546 2.59 -44.13 -45.98
N LYS A 547 3.78 -44.70 -45.76
CA LYS A 547 4.74 -44.17 -44.78
C LYS A 547 5.20 -42.75 -45.14
N GLU A 548 5.33 -42.43 -46.44
CA GLU A 548 5.67 -41.09 -46.92
C GLU A 548 4.53 -40.06 -46.77
N GLN A 549 3.26 -40.50 -46.82
CA GLN A 549 2.11 -39.60 -46.66
C GLN A 549 1.93 -39.07 -45.22
N ILE A 550 2.47 -39.77 -44.22
CA ILE A 550 2.44 -39.32 -42.83
C ILE A 550 3.64 -38.42 -42.55
N PRO A 551 3.44 -37.21 -41.95
CA PRO A 551 4.55 -36.34 -41.55
C PRO A 551 5.59 -37.04 -40.69
N GLN A 552 6.87 -36.73 -40.92
CA GLN A 552 7.99 -37.37 -40.20
C GLN A 552 7.89 -37.24 -38.68
N GLU A 553 7.41 -36.09 -38.18
CA GLU A 553 7.19 -35.85 -36.74
C GLU A 553 6.24 -36.88 -36.09
N LEU A 554 5.27 -37.40 -36.85
CA LEU A 554 4.33 -38.42 -36.36
C LEU A 554 4.91 -39.83 -36.52
N ASN A 555 5.72 -40.06 -37.56
CA ASN A 555 6.37 -41.35 -37.80
C ASN A 555 7.51 -41.64 -36.79
N GLU A 556 8.19 -40.62 -36.28
CA GLU A 556 9.23 -40.77 -35.26
C GLU A 556 8.69 -41.19 -33.88
N LEU A 557 7.37 -41.10 -33.68
CA LEU A 557 6.76 -41.51 -32.43
C LEU A 557 6.71 -43.04 -32.36
N ARG A 558 7.33 -43.59 -31.31
CA ARG A 558 7.43 -45.03 -31.07
C ARG A 558 6.09 -45.78 -31.21
N ALA A 559 4.99 -45.19 -30.76
CA ALA A 559 3.67 -45.83 -30.86
C ALA A 559 3.18 -46.01 -32.32
N VAL A 560 3.63 -45.15 -33.24
CA VAL A 560 3.35 -45.24 -34.67
C VAL A 560 4.34 -46.21 -35.33
N GLU A 561 5.61 -46.15 -34.95
CA GLU A 561 6.65 -47.12 -35.37
C GLU A 561 6.23 -48.56 -35.04
N ASP A 562 5.71 -48.82 -33.83
CA ASP A 562 5.20 -50.13 -33.42
C ASP A 562 4.07 -50.65 -34.34
N GLN A 563 3.21 -49.77 -34.88
CA GLN A 563 2.13 -50.18 -35.80
C GLN A 563 2.65 -50.44 -37.21
N TRP A 564 3.64 -49.67 -37.65
CA TRP A 564 4.36 -49.92 -38.88
C TRP A 564 5.14 -51.25 -38.81
N GLU A 565 5.81 -51.53 -37.69
CA GLU A 565 6.49 -52.82 -37.45
C GLU A 565 5.51 -54.00 -37.53
N LYS A 566 4.30 -53.89 -36.99
CA LYS A 566 3.25 -54.92 -37.15
C LYS A 566 2.88 -55.15 -38.62
N GLY A 567 2.77 -54.09 -39.41
CA GLY A 567 2.57 -54.17 -40.85
C GLY A 567 3.68 -54.94 -41.55
N LEU A 568 4.94 -54.63 -41.23
CA LEU A 568 6.11 -55.34 -41.77
C LEU A 568 6.18 -56.80 -41.31
N GLN A 569 5.83 -57.08 -40.06
CA GLN A 569 5.76 -58.45 -39.53
C GLN A 569 4.71 -59.28 -40.29
N MET A 570 3.54 -58.72 -40.63
CA MET A 570 2.55 -59.40 -41.47
C MET A 570 3.10 -59.74 -42.86
N ILE A 571 3.79 -58.80 -43.51
CA ILE A 571 4.41 -59.04 -44.82
C ILE A 571 5.46 -60.15 -44.73
N ASN A 572 6.33 -60.12 -43.71
CA ASN A 572 7.37 -61.14 -43.54
C ASN A 572 6.77 -62.53 -43.25
N LEU A 573 5.73 -62.60 -42.42
CA LEU A 573 5.02 -63.86 -42.13
C LEU A 573 4.27 -64.40 -43.35
N ALA A 574 3.78 -63.53 -44.23
CA ALA A 574 3.17 -63.91 -45.50
C ALA A 574 4.19 -64.53 -46.46
N ILE A 575 5.38 -63.93 -46.60
CA ILE A 575 6.50 -64.47 -47.40
C ILE A 575 6.92 -65.86 -46.86
N ASP A 576 6.94 -66.02 -45.53
CA ASP A 576 7.25 -67.30 -44.88
C ASP A 576 6.09 -68.34 -44.94
N GLY A 577 4.93 -67.97 -45.50
CA GLY A 577 3.75 -68.84 -45.62
C GLY A 577 3.05 -69.16 -44.29
N LYS A 578 3.22 -68.31 -43.27
CA LYS A 578 2.71 -68.50 -41.89
C LYS A 578 1.68 -67.45 -41.45
N LEU A 579 0.93 -66.88 -42.39
CA LEU A 579 -0.11 -65.87 -42.12
C LEU A 579 -1.17 -66.32 -41.10
N GLU A 580 -1.53 -67.60 -41.09
CA GLU A 580 -2.54 -68.17 -40.17
C GLU A 580 -2.13 -68.04 -38.69
N ALA A 581 -0.82 -68.02 -38.39
CA ALA A 581 -0.34 -67.83 -37.02
C ALA A 581 -0.49 -66.39 -36.51
N TYR A 582 -0.68 -65.42 -37.42
CA TYR A 582 -0.89 -64.02 -37.08
C TYR A 582 -2.36 -63.72 -36.74
N SER A 583 -3.31 -64.37 -37.41
CA SER A 583 -4.75 -64.18 -37.17
C SER A 583 -5.22 -64.78 -35.84
N GLU A 584 -4.58 -65.84 -35.34
CA GLU A 584 -4.84 -66.40 -34.00
C GLU A 584 -4.41 -65.48 -32.85
N GLY A 585 -3.54 -64.50 -33.11
CA GLY A 585 -3.08 -63.50 -32.13
C GLY A 585 -3.91 -62.21 -32.08
N MET A 586 -4.88 -62.02 -32.98
CA MET A 586 -5.75 -60.85 -33.03
C MET A 586 -7.14 -61.17 -32.45
N GLU A 587 -7.25 -61.15 -31.11
CA GLU A 587 -8.56 -60.99 -30.47
C GLU A 587 -9.14 -59.61 -30.83
N GLN A 588 -10.25 -59.61 -31.57
CA GLN A 588 -11.06 -58.41 -31.79
C GLN A 588 -11.58 -57.89 -30.44
N PRO A 589 -11.47 -56.60 -30.10
CA PRO A 589 -12.08 -56.06 -28.90
C PRO A 589 -13.60 -55.99 -29.08
N GLY A 590 -14.32 -56.98 -28.54
CA GLY A 590 -15.76 -56.88 -28.31
C GLY A 590 -16.09 -55.85 -27.22
N PRO A 591 -17.30 -55.29 -27.18
CA PRO A 591 -17.68 -54.28 -26.20
C PRO A 591 -17.92 -54.94 -24.84
N GLU A 592 -16.91 -54.96 -23.98
CA GLU A 592 -17.06 -55.44 -22.60
C GLU A 592 -17.62 -54.35 -21.68
N THR A 593 -18.80 -54.64 -21.14
CA THR A 593 -19.33 -53.99 -19.94
C THR A 593 -18.43 -54.30 -18.73
N PRO A 594 -18.03 -53.32 -17.90
CA PRO A 594 -17.10 -53.58 -16.82
C PRO A 594 -17.80 -54.24 -15.62
N ARG A 595 -17.31 -55.41 -15.20
CA ARG A 595 -17.48 -55.93 -13.84
C ARG A 595 -16.10 -56.00 -13.16
N PRO A 596 -16.03 -55.71 -11.84
CA PRO A 596 -14.80 -55.30 -11.19
C PRO A 596 -13.96 -56.51 -10.77
N ILE A 597 -12.66 -56.47 -11.09
CA ILE A 597 -11.67 -57.36 -10.49
C ILE A 597 -10.70 -56.52 -9.67
N ASN A 598 -10.62 -56.90 -8.39
CA ASN A 598 -9.71 -56.38 -7.38
C ASN A 598 -8.25 -56.49 -7.82
N THR A 599 -7.55 -55.37 -7.86
CA THR A 599 -6.09 -55.30 -7.94
C THR A 599 -5.46 -55.26 -6.54
N PRO A 600 -4.39 -56.03 -6.25
CA PRO A 600 -3.55 -55.75 -5.10
C PRO A 600 -2.65 -54.52 -5.37
N SER A 601 -2.95 -53.46 -4.63
CA SER A 601 -2.13 -52.33 -4.18
C SER A 601 -0.81 -52.04 -4.91
N LYS A 602 -0.86 -51.04 -5.78
CA LYS A 602 0.27 -50.20 -6.22
C LYS A 602 0.66 -49.25 -5.09
N GLU A 603 1.95 -48.91 -4.98
CA GLU A 603 2.47 -47.82 -4.16
C GLU A 603 1.58 -46.56 -4.24
N PRO A 604 1.31 -45.89 -3.11
CA PRO A 604 0.35 -44.80 -3.08
C PRO A 604 0.93 -43.59 -3.82
N ALA A 605 0.33 -43.31 -4.98
CA ALA A 605 0.19 -41.94 -5.45
C ALA A 605 -0.29 -41.11 -4.25
N ARG A 606 0.37 -39.97 -4.00
CA ARG A 606 -0.10 -38.91 -3.11
C ARG A 606 -1.57 -38.64 -3.46
N GLN A 607 -2.46 -39.28 -2.71
CA GLN A 607 -3.80 -38.80 -2.53
C GLN A 607 -3.59 -37.37 -2.02
N LYS A 608 -4.11 -36.37 -2.75
CA LYS A 608 -4.54 -35.18 -2.04
C LYS A 608 -5.51 -35.74 -1.01
N GLU A 609 -5.09 -35.79 0.25
CA GLU A 609 -6.02 -35.88 1.35
C GLU A 609 -7.08 -34.84 1.02
N VAL A 610 -8.26 -35.30 0.62
CA VAL A 610 -9.45 -34.49 0.83
C VAL A 610 -9.46 -34.40 2.33
N VAL A 611 -8.90 -33.30 2.84
CA VAL A 611 -9.07 -32.93 4.24
C VAL A 611 -10.58 -32.92 4.38
N GLU A 612 -11.14 -33.97 4.98
CA GLU A 612 -12.54 -33.99 5.37
C GLU A 612 -12.72 -32.69 6.12
N ALA A 613 -13.47 -31.75 5.53
CA ALA A 613 -13.67 -30.44 6.11
C ALA A 613 -14.19 -30.70 7.52
N THR A 614 -13.35 -30.44 8.51
CA THR A 614 -13.73 -30.78 9.87
C THR A 614 -14.90 -29.88 10.22
N PHE A 615 -15.81 -30.31 11.09
CA PHE A 615 -16.94 -29.47 11.49
C PHE A 615 -16.48 -28.08 11.97
N LYS A 616 -15.28 -27.99 12.54
CA LYS A 616 -14.62 -26.72 12.87
C LYS A 616 -14.36 -25.82 11.66
N ASP A 617 -13.94 -26.36 10.52
CA ASP A 617 -13.69 -25.60 9.30
C ASP A 617 -15.01 -25.04 8.72
N ILE A 618 -16.09 -25.82 8.80
CA ILE A 618 -17.45 -25.37 8.44
C ILE A 618 -17.92 -24.23 9.35
N VAL A 619 -17.65 -24.34 10.66
CA VAL A 619 -17.99 -23.27 11.62
C VAL A 619 -17.14 -22.03 11.39
N GLU A 620 -15.87 -22.17 11.01
CA GLU A 620 -14.98 -21.04 10.66
C GLU A 620 -15.43 -20.33 9.38
N GLU A 621 -15.80 -21.08 8.34
CA GLU A 621 -16.35 -20.55 7.10
C GLU A 621 -17.65 -19.78 7.35
N TRP A 622 -18.59 -20.37 8.10
CA TRP A 622 -19.84 -19.71 8.49
C TRP A 622 -19.61 -18.45 9.33
N CYS A 623 -18.66 -18.47 10.27
CA CYS A 623 -18.30 -17.26 11.01
C CYS A 623 -17.74 -16.17 10.07
N GLY A 624 -17.00 -16.56 9.02
CA GLY A 624 -16.51 -15.64 7.99
C GLY A 624 -17.64 -14.97 7.19
N GLU A 625 -18.67 -15.74 6.80
CA GLU A 625 -19.86 -15.22 6.11
C GLU A 625 -20.63 -14.20 6.96
N GLU A 626 -20.80 -14.48 8.25
CA GLU A 626 -21.53 -13.62 9.19
C GLU A 626 -20.67 -12.53 9.86
N ASN A 627 -19.41 -12.33 9.41
CA ASN A 627 -18.45 -11.36 9.97
C ASN A 627 -18.17 -11.54 11.48
N LEU A 628 -18.21 -12.79 11.96
CA LEU A 628 -17.89 -13.18 13.34
C LEU A 628 -16.45 -13.74 13.43
N LEU A 629 -15.83 -13.57 14.60
CA LEU A 629 -14.51 -14.11 14.89
C LEU A 629 -14.62 -15.35 15.80
N LEU A 630 -14.04 -16.47 15.36
CA LEU A 630 -13.84 -17.67 16.18
C LEU A 630 -12.45 -17.62 16.84
N ILE A 631 -12.41 -17.51 18.17
CA ILE A 631 -11.18 -17.36 18.95
C ILE A 631 -10.99 -18.60 19.85
N PRO A 632 -9.90 -19.39 19.71
CA PRO A 632 -9.64 -20.51 20.60
C PRO A 632 -9.28 -20.03 22.01
N LEU A 633 -10.05 -20.43 23.00
CA LEU A 633 -9.71 -20.27 24.41
C LEU A 633 -8.85 -21.47 24.78
N ARG A 634 -7.62 -21.25 25.24
CA ARG A 634 -6.69 -22.31 25.68
C ARG A 634 -7.12 -22.96 27.01
N GLU A 635 -8.41 -23.21 27.16
CA GLU A 635 -9.11 -23.79 28.30
C GLU A 635 -9.90 -24.99 27.80
N ALA A 636 -9.85 -26.09 28.53
CA ALA A 636 -10.62 -27.29 28.23
C ALA A 636 -11.91 -27.31 29.06
N HIS A 637 -12.98 -27.87 28.50
CA HIS A 637 -14.23 -28.06 29.22
C HIS A 637 -14.01 -28.99 30.43
N PRO A 638 -14.50 -28.64 31.64
CA PRO A 638 -14.15 -29.36 32.88
C PRO A 638 -14.64 -30.82 32.95
N THR A 639 -15.66 -31.19 32.16
CA THR A 639 -16.24 -32.55 32.18
C THR A 639 -15.89 -33.37 30.93
N THR A 640 -15.65 -32.73 29.79
CA THR A 640 -15.45 -33.42 28.50
C THR A 640 -14.03 -33.31 27.97
N GLY A 641 -13.20 -32.40 28.52
CA GLY A 641 -11.81 -32.20 28.10
C GLY A 641 -11.65 -31.55 26.72
N LEU A 642 -12.75 -31.18 26.05
CA LEU A 642 -12.73 -30.60 24.71
C LEU A 642 -12.32 -29.12 24.74
N PRO A 643 -11.63 -28.62 23.71
CA PRO A 643 -11.19 -27.23 23.65
C PRO A 643 -12.38 -26.28 23.55
N LEU A 644 -12.33 -25.18 24.30
CA LEU A 644 -13.32 -24.12 24.24
C LEU A 644 -12.94 -23.09 23.17
N PHE A 645 -13.95 -22.58 22.47
CA PHE A 645 -13.83 -21.50 21.50
C PHE A 645 -14.75 -20.36 21.90
N ARG A 646 -14.47 -19.16 21.42
CA ARG A 646 -15.31 -17.98 21.62
C ARG A 646 -15.72 -17.41 20.27
N ILE A 647 -17.01 -17.26 20.05
CA ILE A 647 -17.56 -16.59 18.86
C ILE A 647 -17.95 -15.16 19.24
N THR A 648 -17.38 -14.16 18.57
CA THR A 648 -17.54 -12.74 18.91
C THR A 648 -17.65 -11.87 17.67
N ALA A 649 -18.57 -10.90 17.67
CA ALA A 649 -18.64 -9.86 16.63
C ALA A 649 -17.64 -8.69 16.86
N ASN A 650 -16.92 -8.68 18.00
CA ASN A 650 -16.14 -7.53 18.44
C ASN A 650 -14.65 -7.72 18.14
N ALA A 651 -14.04 -6.80 17.39
CA ALA A 651 -12.65 -6.87 16.94
C ALA A 651 -11.60 -6.94 18.08
N ILE A 652 -11.99 -6.59 19.31
CA ILE A 652 -11.13 -6.62 20.51
C ILE A 652 -11.09 -8.02 21.16
N GLY A 653 -11.89 -9.00 20.69
CA GLY A 653 -11.94 -10.37 21.20
C GLY A 653 -12.56 -10.51 22.60
N ARG A 654 -13.25 -9.46 23.07
CA ARG A 654 -13.96 -9.41 24.36
C ARG A 654 -15.48 -9.29 24.14
N GLY A 655 -16.25 -10.05 24.90
CA GLY A 655 -17.68 -10.25 24.67
C GLY A 655 -17.94 -11.45 23.75
N GLY A 656 -19.19 -11.91 23.62
CA GLY A 656 -19.55 -13.07 22.81
C GLY A 656 -19.76 -14.37 23.59
N VAL A 657 -20.00 -15.46 22.86
CA VAL A 657 -20.45 -16.75 23.41
C VAL A 657 -19.28 -17.72 23.46
N VAL A 658 -19.14 -18.43 24.58
CA VAL A 658 -18.19 -19.55 24.70
C VAL A 658 -18.88 -20.82 24.23
N VAL A 659 -18.23 -21.55 23.33
CA VAL A 659 -18.75 -22.73 22.65
C VAL A 659 -17.72 -23.87 22.68
N TYR A 660 -18.17 -25.11 22.64
CA TYR A 660 -17.33 -26.27 22.32
C TYR A 660 -17.99 -27.11 21.24
N MET A 661 -17.18 -27.86 20.49
CA MET A 661 -17.64 -28.73 19.40
C MET A 661 -17.49 -30.18 19.83
N ARG A 662 -18.52 -31.00 19.62
CA ARG A 662 -18.47 -32.45 19.85
C ARG A 662 -19.16 -33.16 18.67
N GLY A 663 -18.38 -33.82 17.83
CA GLY A 663 -18.87 -34.30 16.53
C GLY A 663 -19.33 -33.12 15.67
N ASP A 664 -20.51 -33.26 15.06
CA ASP A 664 -21.10 -32.24 14.17
C ASP A 664 -22.10 -31.30 14.88
N VAL A 665 -21.94 -31.13 16.20
CA VAL A 665 -22.83 -30.30 17.02
C VAL A 665 -22.04 -29.28 17.83
N LEU A 666 -22.49 -28.03 17.78
CA LEU A 666 -21.95 -26.90 18.52
C LEU A 666 -22.74 -26.68 19.82
N TYR A 667 -22.05 -26.63 20.96
CA TYR A 667 -22.66 -26.40 22.27
C TYR A 667 -22.26 -25.04 22.80
N ALA A 668 -23.24 -24.22 23.19
CA ALA A 668 -23.03 -22.87 23.68
C ALA A 668 -23.34 -22.72 25.18
N THR A 669 -22.54 -21.92 25.88
CA THR A 669 -22.84 -21.46 27.24
C THR A 669 -24.01 -20.48 27.27
N GLU A 670 -24.82 -20.54 28.32
CA GLU A 670 -25.88 -19.56 28.58
C GLU A 670 -25.31 -18.37 29.38
N LYS A 671 -25.68 -17.12 29.04
CA LYS A 671 -25.16 -15.90 29.70
C LYS A 671 -25.41 -15.86 31.21
N LYS A 672 -26.42 -16.59 31.71
CA LYS A 672 -26.84 -16.60 33.12
C LYS A 672 -26.19 -17.72 33.95
N ASP A 673 -25.92 -18.89 33.36
CA ASP A 673 -25.35 -20.06 34.04
C ASP A 673 -24.16 -20.62 33.23
N ARG A 674 -22.92 -20.36 33.67
CA ARG A 674 -21.70 -20.85 32.99
C ARG A 674 -21.53 -22.37 33.03
N SER A 675 -22.33 -23.08 33.82
CA SER A 675 -22.24 -24.53 33.99
C SER A 675 -23.22 -25.32 33.09
N LYS A 676 -24.16 -24.65 32.44
CA LYS A 676 -25.15 -25.30 31.55
C LYS A 676 -24.81 -25.00 30.09
N TRP A 677 -24.77 -26.07 29.29
CA TRP A 677 -24.44 -26.02 27.87
C TRP A 677 -25.61 -26.56 27.06
N LYS A 678 -26.05 -25.80 26.06
CA LYS A 678 -27.16 -26.19 25.17
C LYS A 678 -26.62 -26.42 23.75
N PRO A 679 -27.03 -27.49 23.06
CA PRO A 679 -26.73 -27.65 21.64
C PRO A 679 -27.42 -26.52 20.86
N LEU A 680 -26.69 -25.89 19.95
CA LEU A 680 -27.18 -24.78 19.16
C LEU A 680 -26.75 -24.96 17.70
N GLY A 681 -27.68 -24.76 16.76
CA GLY A 681 -27.38 -24.79 15.33
C GLY A 681 -26.67 -23.52 14.84
N LEU A 682 -26.08 -23.60 13.66
CA LEU A 682 -25.56 -22.45 12.91
C LEU A 682 -26.74 -21.68 12.31
N GLY A 683 -27.14 -20.59 12.97
CA GLY A 683 -28.30 -19.78 12.56
C GLY A 683 -28.39 -18.48 13.35
N ALA A 684 -29.46 -17.72 13.12
CA ALA A 684 -29.65 -16.37 13.66
C ALA A 684 -29.51 -16.28 15.20
N GLU A 685 -29.93 -17.33 15.93
CA GLU A 685 -29.80 -17.38 17.40
C GLU A 685 -28.34 -17.32 17.89
N LEU A 686 -27.39 -17.84 17.10
CA LEU A 686 -25.97 -17.81 17.45
C LEU A 686 -25.39 -16.41 17.22
N VAL A 687 -25.80 -15.76 16.13
CA VAL A 687 -25.39 -14.39 15.78
C VAL A 687 -25.86 -13.40 16.84
N GLU A 688 -27.13 -13.45 17.25
CA GLU A 688 -27.67 -12.56 18.28
C GLU A 688 -26.89 -12.68 19.60
N LYS A 689 -26.59 -13.93 20.01
CA LYS A 689 -25.82 -14.17 21.23
C LYS A 689 -24.36 -13.71 21.08
N ALA A 690 -23.76 -13.83 19.90
CA ALA A 690 -22.39 -13.40 19.59
C ALA A 690 -22.24 -11.87 19.52
N GLU A 691 -23.29 -11.17 19.08
CA GLU A 691 -23.41 -9.70 19.12
C GLU A 691 -23.72 -9.16 20.53
N GLY A 692 -24.13 -10.04 21.44
CA GLY A 692 -24.43 -9.68 22.82
C GLY A 692 -25.87 -9.27 23.07
N LYS A 693 -26.79 -9.48 22.12
CA LYS A 693 -28.24 -9.29 22.29
C LYS A 693 -28.87 -10.41 23.12
#